data_AF-A0A800MEX8-F1
#
_entry.id   AF-A0A800MEX8-F1
#
_cell.length_a   1.000
_cell.length_b   1.000
_cell.length_c   1.000
_cell.angle_alpha   90.00
_cell.angle_beta   90.00
_cell.angle_gamma   90.00
#
_symmetry.space_group_name_H-M   'P 1'
#
loop_
_entity.id
_entity.type
_entity.pdbx_description
1 polymer ?
#
loop_
_entity_poly.entity_id
_entity_poly.type
_entity_poly.pdbx_seq_one_letter_code
_entity_poly.pdbx_strand_id
1 'polypeptide(L)'
;MDALPALDTFDAILQVLLMSAGVYLLLGFLRTTRGTGIVRGLGIGLLGGGLTLWLVSQMLELNEVLRVFDAIAQVAVIVLVILFHPELRRGISRLGEHELLGRFLRNVQAASVEEVSLSAISMAKDRVGALIVFERRTPLESFVERSVPIGAQVTRHLIETIFHPGNRLHDGAIIVRGNRVEAASCILPLTENRELGKTVGTRHRAALGLSEETDAVILVVSEETGSISICKEGRMEHRVPRDALEGVLLNSLGGSTLDNEKAERSRGSMVWGWIKSNPAEKLMALALGLGLYVGAWRSGRSVLEFTLDLQVQTAREGRMAALGELLVLTPEEISASVLTRSGQPSGQSSVRVVVRAPRELLGSLRGSLAGRVELKPGGTGERDLSPDEVRWSAARAFDPEELDVSWKGAAPRLVLREYTTTSVILTPQMVELDSSQLGTGWSVDSTSLSFLPSEILVRAPLGAEEPLKERLLFESILLPERRNEEWTDRPRWNAALKLSSRARDDGIELLGQSNMLIEVVPAMESVGHVFLDVAVVSLDPTKPDEPDLWEAPNKKVRIEVRARGIFTGSDEEDGGLRLALLEAIRESAHAFVNVSDHKLEATEFPVKIQLPMPDAWLVRVPAETSERLRPLGTSFLDIVVEPGGLTLRPKSEPKTNEDPGDGG
;
A
#
# COMPACT_ATOMS: atom_id res chain seq x y z
N MET A 1 3.60 -27.70 -18.86
CA MET A 1 4.69 -27.08 -19.66
C MET A 1 4.04 -25.88 -20.30
N ASP A 2 3.78 -24.87 -19.49
CA ASP A 2 2.83 -23.82 -19.82
C ASP A 2 3.56 -22.48 -19.81
N ALA A 3 3.52 -21.87 -20.99
CA ALA A 3 3.79 -20.48 -21.33
C ALA A 3 4.85 -19.75 -20.50
N LEU A 4 6.10 -19.84 -20.95
CA LEU A 4 7.06 -18.75 -20.72
C LEU A 4 6.53 -17.50 -21.45
N PRO A 5 6.39 -16.34 -20.77
CA PRO A 5 5.96 -15.11 -21.41
C PRO A 5 6.95 -14.75 -22.52
N ALA A 6 6.43 -14.26 -23.64
CA ALA A 6 7.17 -13.90 -24.84
C ALA A 6 8.06 -12.66 -24.63
N LEU A 7 8.99 -12.71 -23.68
CA LEU A 7 10.24 -11.96 -23.76
C LEU A 7 11.07 -12.68 -24.83
N ASP A 8 11.42 -11.99 -25.91
CA ASP A 8 12.07 -12.51 -27.11
C ASP A 8 12.90 -13.77 -26.80
N THR A 9 12.39 -14.95 -27.18
CA THR A 9 13.06 -16.24 -26.94
C THR A 9 14.50 -16.20 -27.46
N PHE A 10 14.74 -15.37 -28.47
CA PHE A 10 16.05 -15.03 -28.99
C PHE A 10 16.97 -14.36 -27.96
N ASP A 11 16.50 -13.35 -27.23
CA ASP A 11 17.26 -12.65 -26.19
C ASP A 11 17.58 -13.57 -25.02
N ALA A 12 16.62 -14.41 -24.59
CA ALA A 12 16.85 -15.40 -23.56
C ALA A 12 17.92 -16.44 -23.99
N ILE A 13 17.81 -16.97 -25.22
CA ILE A 13 18.80 -17.90 -25.79
C ILE A 13 20.16 -17.22 -25.90
N LEU A 14 20.21 -15.97 -26.35
CA LEU A 14 21.44 -15.20 -26.50
C LEU A 14 22.11 -14.94 -25.14
N GLN A 15 21.34 -14.56 -24.12
CA GLN A 15 21.84 -14.33 -22.76
C GLN A 15 22.39 -15.62 -22.14
N VAL A 16 21.67 -16.75 -22.28
CA VAL A 16 22.16 -18.06 -21.84
C VAL A 16 23.44 -18.43 -22.57
N LEU A 17 23.48 -18.28 -23.90
CA LEU A 17 24.67 -18.58 -24.70
C LEU A 17 25.86 -17.72 -24.27
N LEU A 18 25.64 -16.44 -24.00
CA LEU A 18 26.68 -15.48 -23.60
C LEU A 18 27.20 -15.77 -22.19
N MET A 19 26.31 -16.08 -21.25
CA MET A 19 26.71 -16.54 -19.90
C MET A 19 27.47 -17.86 -19.95
N SER A 20 26.98 -18.84 -20.72
CA SER A 20 27.66 -20.13 -20.92
C SER A 20 29.02 -19.97 -21.60
N ALA A 21 29.15 -19.06 -22.56
CA ALA A 21 30.44 -18.72 -23.17
C ALA A 21 31.41 -18.11 -22.15
N GLY A 22 30.93 -17.18 -21.30
CA GLY A 22 31.72 -16.60 -20.21
C GLY A 22 32.19 -17.66 -19.20
N VAL A 23 31.30 -18.56 -18.78
CA VAL A 23 31.64 -19.69 -17.89
C VAL A 23 32.64 -20.63 -18.56
N TYR A 24 32.45 -20.95 -19.84
CA TYR A 24 33.39 -21.80 -20.58
C TYR A 24 34.80 -21.18 -20.66
N LEU A 25 34.90 -19.89 -20.95
CA LEU A 25 36.16 -19.16 -20.96
C LEU A 25 36.81 -19.14 -19.57
N LEU A 26 36.01 -18.93 -18.51
CA LEU A 26 36.48 -18.96 -17.12
C LEU A 26 37.01 -20.34 -16.73
N LEU A 27 36.30 -21.41 -17.09
CA LEU A 27 36.73 -22.79 -16.84
C LEU A 27 38.02 -23.13 -17.64
N GLY A 28 38.13 -22.67 -18.89
CA GLY A 28 39.33 -22.80 -19.69
C GLY A 28 40.52 -22.04 -19.12
N PHE A 29 40.28 -20.83 -18.59
CA PHE A 29 41.29 -20.03 -17.91
C PHE A 29 41.79 -20.72 -16.63
N LEU A 30 40.87 -21.17 -15.77
CA LEU A 30 41.17 -21.94 -14.56
C LEU A 30 42.01 -23.20 -14.86
N ARG A 31 41.77 -23.84 -16.01
CA ARG A 31 42.52 -25.02 -16.44
C ARG A 31 43.95 -24.70 -16.85
N THR A 32 44.20 -23.52 -17.40
CA THR A 32 45.51 -23.14 -17.96
C THR A 32 46.46 -22.59 -16.89
N THR A 33 45.94 -22.25 -15.71
CA THR A 33 46.72 -21.84 -14.55
C THR A 33 47.56 -22.98 -13.98
N ARG A 34 48.89 -22.83 -13.99
CA ARG A 34 49.86 -23.81 -13.44
C ARG A 34 50.02 -23.79 -11.92
N GLY A 35 49.34 -22.93 -11.20
CA GLY A 35 49.53 -22.79 -9.75
C GLY A 35 48.71 -23.78 -8.93
N THR A 36 49.22 -25.00 -8.73
CA THR A 36 48.76 -26.01 -7.74
C THR A 36 47.30 -26.51 -7.88
N GLY A 37 47.06 -27.78 -7.57
CA GLY A 37 45.71 -28.36 -7.56
C GLY A 37 44.70 -27.62 -6.68
N ILE A 38 45.17 -26.72 -5.80
CA ILE A 38 44.37 -25.88 -4.91
C ILE A 38 43.58 -24.82 -5.69
N VAL A 39 44.16 -24.13 -6.67
CA VAL A 39 43.44 -23.11 -7.46
C VAL A 39 42.34 -23.76 -8.32
N ARG A 40 42.63 -24.95 -8.88
CA ARG A 40 41.63 -25.77 -9.58
C ARG A 40 40.52 -26.26 -8.65
N GLY A 41 40.89 -26.84 -7.51
CA GLY A 41 39.93 -27.39 -6.54
C GLY A 41 39.04 -26.31 -5.93
N LEU A 42 39.62 -25.16 -5.59
CA LEU A 42 38.90 -24.01 -5.05
C LEU A 42 38.00 -23.35 -6.10
N GLY A 43 38.48 -23.15 -7.34
CA GLY A 43 37.67 -22.59 -8.42
C GLY A 43 36.48 -23.48 -8.79
N ILE A 44 36.70 -24.79 -8.96
CA ILE A 44 35.64 -25.75 -9.26
C ILE A 44 34.68 -25.92 -8.07
N GLY A 45 35.20 -25.94 -6.83
CA GLY A 45 34.40 -26.06 -5.62
C GLY A 45 33.52 -24.83 -5.36
N LEU A 46 34.08 -23.62 -5.44
CA LEU A 46 33.32 -22.38 -5.25
C LEU A 46 32.34 -22.12 -6.38
N LEU A 47 32.75 -22.26 -7.65
CA LEU A 47 31.87 -21.98 -8.78
C LEU A 47 30.87 -23.10 -9.02
N GLY A 48 31.28 -24.36 -8.96
CA GLY A 48 30.39 -25.49 -9.20
C GLY A 48 29.54 -25.84 -7.97
N GLY A 49 30.20 -26.11 -6.85
CA GLY A 49 29.53 -26.48 -5.59
C GLY A 49 28.72 -25.32 -5.01
N GLY A 50 29.32 -24.13 -4.93
CA GLY A 50 28.64 -22.93 -4.45
C GLY A 50 27.42 -22.54 -5.29
N LEU A 51 27.52 -22.58 -6.62
CA LEU A 51 26.38 -22.30 -7.50
C LEU A 51 25.28 -23.36 -7.35
N THR A 52 25.64 -24.64 -7.27
CA THR A 52 24.67 -25.72 -7.09
C THR A 52 23.91 -25.55 -5.78
N LEU A 53 24.64 -25.29 -4.68
CA LEU A 53 24.04 -25.11 -3.36
C LEU A 53 23.15 -23.85 -3.33
N TRP A 54 23.57 -22.77 -3.99
CA TRP A 54 22.77 -21.56 -4.14
C TRP A 54 21.48 -21.81 -4.95
N LEU A 55 21.57 -22.52 -6.06
CA LEU A 55 20.42 -22.86 -6.92
C LEU A 55 19.40 -23.75 -6.18
N VAL A 56 19.89 -24.72 -5.40
CA VAL A 56 19.04 -25.57 -4.55
C VAL A 56 18.37 -24.74 -3.44
N SER A 57 19.11 -23.80 -2.84
CA SER A 57 18.57 -22.91 -1.80
C SER A 57 17.47 -22.00 -2.35
N GLN A 58 17.61 -21.54 -3.61
CA GLN A 58 16.57 -20.81 -4.34
C GLN A 58 15.33 -21.68 -4.61
N MET A 59 15.52 -22.95 -4.99
CA MET A 59 14.41 -23.87 -5.24
C MET A 59 13.60 -24.21 -3.98
N LEU A 60 14.25 -24.18 -2.82
CA LEU A 60 13.63 -24.48 -1.52
C LEU A 60 13.17 -23.21 -0.77
N GLU A 61 13.27 -22.03 -1.40
CA GLU A 61 12.89 -20.72 -0.81
C GLU A 61 13.51 -20.44 0.57
N LEU A 62 14.74 -20.91 0.80
CA LEU A 62 15.45 -20.78 2.09
C LEU A 62 16.02 -19.37 2.27
N ASN A 63 15.16 -18.41 2.62
CA ASN A 63 15.50 -16.98 2.72
C ASN A 63 16.73 -16.67 3.60
N GLU A 64 16.90 -17.37 4.73
CA GLU A 64 18.06 -17.15 5.61
C GLU A 64 19.38 -17.65 4.99
N VAL A 65 19.32 -18.75 4.24
CA VAL A 65 20.49 -19.29 3.53
C VAL A 65 20.89 -18.36 2.37
N LEU A 66 19.91 -17.82 1.65
CA LEU A 66 20.13 -16.86 0.58
C LEU A 66 20.81 -15.58 1.08
N ARG A 67 20.42 -15.05 2.25
CA ARG A 67 21.10 -13.90 2.88
C ARG A 67 22.57 -14.18 3.19
N VAL A 68 22.88 -15.39 3.67
CA VAL A 68 24.27 -15.81 3.94
C VAL A 68 25.06 -15.88 2.63
N PHE A 69 24.46 -16.41 1.56
CA PHE A 69 25.08 -16.42 0.24
C PHE A 69 25.38 -15.02 -0.28
N ASP A 70 24.47 -14.06 -0.13
CA ASP A 70 24.69 -12.68 -0.55
C ASP A 70 25.86 -12.03 0.20
N ALA A 71 25.96 -12.27 1.52
CA ALA A 71 27.07 -11.79 2.34
C ALA A 71 28.41 -12.43 1.93
N ILE A 72 28.42 -13.74 1.70
CA ILE A 72 29.62 -14.46 1.26
C ILE A 72 30.03 -14.00 -0.15
N ALA A 73 29.09 -13.81 -1.07
CA ALA A 73 29.37 -13.43 -2.45
C ALA A 73 30.09 -12.07 -2.53
N GLN A 74 29.68 -11.09 -1.72
CA GLN A 74 30.34 -9.77 -1.65
C GLN A 74 31.82 -9.89 -1.25
N VAL A 75 32.13 -10.70 -0.24
CA VAL A 75 33.51 -10.93 0.23
C VAL A 75 34.29 -11.81 -0.76
N ALA A 76 33.63 -12.81 -1.35
CA ALA A 76 34.24 -13.78 -2.25
C ALA A 76 34.80 -13.11 -3.51
N VAL A 77 34.14 -12.09 -4.08
CA VAL A 77 34.67 -11.35 -5.24
C VAL A 77 36.00 -10.68 -4.91
N ILE A 78 36.13 -10.04 -3.74
CA ILE A 78 37.37 -9.39 -3.30
C ILE A 78 38.48 -10.43 -3.13
N VAL A 79 38.18 -11.53 -2.41
CA VAL A 79 39.14 -12.62 -2.18
C VAL A 79 39.56 -13.24 -3.52
N LEU A 80 38.62 -13.45 -4.45
CA LEU A 80 38.88 -13.99 -5.77
C LEU A 80 39.80 -13.07 -6.56
N VAL A 81 39.54 -11.77 -6.59
CA VAL A 81 40.40 -10.80 -7.30
C VAL A 81 41.80 -10.79 -6.71
N ILE A 82 41.94 -10.81 -5.38
CA ILE A 82 43.26 -10.86 -4.73
C ILE A 82 43.99 -12.17 -5.07
N LEU A 83 43.28 -13.29 -5.00
CA LEU A 83 43.85 -14.62 -5.27
C LEU A 83 44.25 -14.79 -6.73
N PHE A 84 43.45 -14.27 -7.67
CA PHE A 84 43.65 -14.37 -9.12
C PHE A 84 44.37 -13.16 -9.71
N HIS A 85 44.81 -12.19 -8.91
CA HIS A 85 45.52 -11.01 -9.38
C HIS A 85 46.74 -11.37 -10.27
N PRO A 86 47.62 -12.33 -9.89
CA PRO A 86 48.76 -12.73 -10.72
C PRO A 86 48.33 -13.32 -12.07
N GLU A 87 47.22 -14.04 -12.10
CA GLU A 87 46.67 -14.71 -13.26
C GLU A 87 46.03 -13.74 -14.23
N LEU A 88 45.24 -12.78 -13.73
CA LEU A 88 44.63 -11.73 -14.56
C LEU A 88 45.71 -10.95 -15.31
N ARG A 89 46.82 -10.61 -14.62
CA ARG A 89 48.00 -9.98 -15.24
C ARG A 89 48.57 -10.82 -16.39
N ARG A 90 48.72 -12.14 -16.18
CA ARG A 90 49.20 -13.08 -17.21
C ARG A 90 48.23 -13.23 -18.37
N GLY A 91 46.92 -13.26 -18.09
CA GLY A 91 45.86 -13.39 -19.09
C GLY A 91 45.78 -12.19 -20.03
N ILE A 92 45.82 -10.97 -19.50
CA ILE A 92 45.83 -9.72 -20.28
C ILE A 92 47.06 -9.66 -21.19
N SER A 93 48.22 -10.10 -20.68
CA SER A 93 49.46 -10.18 -21.47
C SER A 93 49.30 -11.08 -22.70
N ARG A 94 48.53 -12.17 -22.60
CA ARG A 94 48.23 -13.09 -23.71
C ARG A 94 47.19 -12.55 -24.69
N LEU A 95 46.23 -11.74 -24.22
CA LEU A 95 45.19 -11.13 -25.04
C LEU A 95 45.71 -9.98 -25.93
N GLY A 96 46.84 -9.37 -25.56
CA GLY A 96 47.49 -8.30 -26.32
C GLY A 96 48.24 -8.76 -27.58
N GLU A 97 48.49 -10.06 -27.75
CA GLU A 97 49.32 -10.62 -28.82
C GLU A 97 48.48 -11.40 -29.85
N HIS A 98 47.57 -10.70 -30.56
CA HIS A 98 46.83 -11.30 -31.66
C HIS A 98 47.60 -11.19 -33.00
N GLU A 99 47.37 -12.19 -33.87
CA GLU A 99 48.03 -12.62 -35.12
C GLU A 99 48.54 -11.58 -36.15
N LEU A 100 48.31 -10.29 -35.98
CA LEU A 100 48.73 -9.24 -36.92
C LEU A 100 50.23 -8.90 -36.82
N LEU A 101 50.86 -9.09 -35.66
CA LEU A 101 52.31 -8.86 -35.45
C LEU A 101 53.20 -9.97 -36.05
N GLY A 102 52.64 -11.16 -36.30
CA GLY A 102 53.39 -12.34 -36.75
C GLY A 102 54.05 -12.18 -38.13
N ARG A 103 53.51 -11.32 -39.01
CA ARG A 103 54.11 -11.06 -40.34
C ARG A 103 55.33 -10.14 -40.27
N PHE A 104 55.35 -9.19 -39.34
CA PHE A 104 56.48 -8.28 -39.16
C PHE A 104 57.63 -8.98 -38.39
N LEU A 105 57.28 -9.81 -37.42
CA LEU A 105 58.23 -10.61 -36.65
C LEU A 105 58.92 -11.70 -37.49
N ARG A 106 58.26 -12.27 -38.51
CA ARG A 106 58.83 -13.34 -39.34
C ARG A 106 60.11 -12.93 -40.10
N ASN A 107 60.18 -11.70 -40.60
CA ASN A 107 61.38 -11.20 -41.28
C ASN A 107 62.51 -10.89 -40.29
N VAL A 108 62.17 -10.44 -39.09
CA VAL A 108 63.12 -10.13 -38.01
C VAL A 108 63.67 -11.43 -37.40
N GLN A 109 62.88 -12.49 -37.34
CA GLN A 109 63.22 -13.79 -36.75
C GLN A 109 64.09 -14.65 -37.68
N ALA A 110 64.05 -14.45 -39.01
CA ALA A 110 64.94 -15.14 -39.95
C ALA A 110 66.42 -14.74 -39.75
N ALA A 111 66.71 -13.44 -39.58
CA ALA A 111 68.07 -12.96 -39.34
C ALA A 111 68.67 -13.48 -38.02
N SER A 112 67.83 -13.60 -36.98
CA SER A 112 68.25 -14.15 -35.68
C SER A 112 68.54 -15.65 -35.75
N VAL A 113 67.77 -16.39 -36.56
CA VAL A 113 67.95 -17.83 -36.75
C VAL A 113 69.26 -18.10 -37.48
N GLU A 114 69.60 -17.33 -38.51
CA GLU A 114 70.89 -17.43 -39.19
C GLU A 114 72.07 -17.24 -38.22
N GLU A 115 72.08 -16.14 -37.45
CA GLU A 115 73.12 -15.85 -36.45
C GLU A 115 73.23 -16.93 -35.36
N VAL A 116 72.10 -17.44 -34.88
CA VAL A 116 72.06 -18.55 -33.90
C VAL A 116 72.58 -19.84 -34.53
N SER A 117 72.16 -20.18 -35.74
CA SER A 117 72.62 -21.39 -36.44
C SER A 117 74.14 -21.34 -36.69
N LEU A 118 74.68 -20.21 -37.14
CA LEU A 118 76.13 -20.04 -37.32
C LEU A 118 76.90 -20.17 -36.01
N SER A 119 76.42 -19.55 -34.93
CA SER A 119 77.03 -19.68 -33.59
C SER A 119 76.99 -21.13 -33.08
N ALA A 120 75.87 -21.82 -33.24
CA ALA A 120 75.70 -23.21 -32.83
C ALA A 120 76.65 -24.15 -33.61
N ILE A 121 76.82 -23.93 -34.92
CA ILE A 121 77.76 -24.70 -35.75
C ILE A 121 79.20 -24.45 -35.32
N SER A 122 79.56 -23.21 -34.99
CA SER A 122 80.89 -22.87 -34.48
C SER A 122 81.16 -23.52 -33.14
N MET A 123 80.28 -23.33 -32.16
CA MET A 123 80.38 -23.94 -30.83
C MET A 123 80.39 -25.48 -30.90
N ALA A 124 79.65 -26.08 -31.83
CA ALA A 124 79.68 -27.52 -32.07
C ALA A 124 81.02 -28.03 -32.62
N LYS A 125 81.78 -27.22 -33.37
CA LYS A 125 83.15 -27.56 -33.82
C LYS A 125 84.11 -27.54 -32.64
N ASP A 126 83.97 -26.54 -31.78
CA ASP A 126 84.85 -26.32 -30.63
C ASP A 126 84.42 -27.09 -29.37
N ARG A 127 83.32 -27.86 -29.47
CA ARG A 127 82.67 -28.59 -28.36
C ARG A 127 82.32 -27.70 -27.16
N VAL A 128 81.90 -26.48 -27.44
CA VAL A 128 81.37 -25.55 -26.44
C VAL A 128 79.87 -25.84 -26.25
N GLY A 129 79.47 -26.09 -24.99
CA GLY A 129 78.08 -26.37 -24.64
C GLY A 129 77.22 -25.11 -24.72
N ALA A 130 76.04 -25.21 -25.33
CA ALA A 130 75.12 -24.09 -25.46
C ALA A 130 73.67 -24.52 -25.25
N LEU A 131 72.85 -23.60 -24.72
CA LEU A 131 71.44 -23.81 -24.45
C LEU A 131 70.65 -22.54 -24.78
N ILE A 132 70.00 -22.54 -25.94
CA ILE A 132 69.39 -21.35 -26.55
C ILE A 132 67.89 -21.57 -26.65
N VAL A 133 67.11 -20.75 -25.96
CA VAL A 133 65.65 -20.86 -25.90
C VAL A 133 65.02 -19.76 -26.75
N PHE A 134 64.19 -20.15 -27.71
CA PHE A 134 63.37 -19.21 -28.47
C PHE A 134 61.98 -19.12 -27.87
N GLU A 135 61.63 -17.94 -27.39
CA GLU A 135 60.28 -17.62 -26.91
C GLU A 135 59.29 -17.59 -28.08
N ARG A 136 58.14 -18.23 -27.88
CA ARG A 136 57.04 -18.28 -28.86
C ARG A 136 55.80 -17.63 -28.27
N ARG A 137 54.67 -18.34 -28.18
CA ARG A 137 53.41 -17.76 -27.68
C ARG A 137 53.35 -17.77 -26.16
N THR A 138 54.06 -18.68 -25.52
CA THR A 138 54.12 -18.76 -24.05
C THR A 138 55.20 -17.80 -23.55
N PRO A 139 54.84 -16.76 -22.78
CA PRO A 139 55.83 -15.84 -22.26
C PRO A 139 56.76 -16.53 -21.26
N LEU A 140 58.06 -16.25 -21.35
CA LEU A 140 59.09 -16.86 -20.48
C LEU A 140 59.55 -15.93 -19.34
N GLU A 141 58.74 -14.92 -19.02
CA GLU A 141 59.06 -13.86 -18.05
C GLU A 141 59.50 -14.41 -16.68
N SER A 142 58.87 -15.49 -16.20
CA SER A 142 59.21 -16.11 -14.91
C SER A 142 60.64 -16.67 -14.84
N PHE A 143 61.24 -16.97 -16.00
CA PHE A 143 62.64 -17.40 -16.12
C PHE A 143 63.57 -16.22 -16.33
N VAL A 144 63.12 -15.19 -17.05
CA VAL A 144 63.84 -13.93 -17.26
C VAL A 144 64.04 -13.18 -15.93
N GLU A 145 63.01 -13.08 -15.09
CA GLU A 145 63.04 -12.38 -13.80
C GLU A 145 64.14 -12.86 -12.83
N ARG A 146 64.61 -14.11 -12.97
CA ARG A 146 65.62 -14.74 -12.09
C ARG A 146 67.00 -14.87 -12.74
N SER A 147 67.20 -14.20 -13.87
CA SER A 147 68.38 -14.35 -14.73
C SER A 147 69.11 -13.01 -14.92
N VAL A 148 70.21 -13.00 -15.69
CA VAL A 148 70.96 -11.77 -15.97
C VAL A 148 70.38 -11.10 -17.23
N PRO A 149 69.77 -9.90 -17.13
CA PRO A 149 69.21 -9.21 -18.29
C PRO A 149 70.32 -8.76 -19.24
N ILE A 150 70.13 -9.00 -20.54
CA ILE A 150 71.10 -8.65 -21.60
C ILE A 150 70.53 -7.56 -22.52
N GLY A 151 69.31 -7.74 -23.03
CA GLY A 151 68.61 -6.76 -23.87
C GLY A 151 69.30 -6.41 -25.21
N ALA A 152 70.22 -7.25 -25.70
CA ALA A 152 71.05 -6.96 -26.89
C ALA A 152 70.52 -7.63 -28.16
N GLN A 153 70.89 -7.11 -29.34
CA GLN A 153 70.55 -7.76 -30.62
C GLN A 153 71.25 -9.12 -30.75
N VAL A 154 70.57 -10.08 -31.36
CA VAL A 154 71.14 -11.41 -31.62
C VAL A 154 72.27 -11.26 -32.64
N THR A 155 73.48 -11.63 -32.23
CA THR A 155 74.65 -11.74 -33.10
C THR A 155 75.44 -12.97 -32.69
N ARG A 156 76.09 -13.63 -33.65
CA ARG A 156 76.95 -14.79 -33.42
C ARG A 156 78.02 -14.50 -32.36
N HIS A 157 78.69 -13.37 -32.48
CA HIS A 157 79.74 -12.95 -31.56
C HIS A 157 79.24 -12.83 -30.12
N LEU A 158 78.02 -12.30 -29.92
CA LEU A 158 77.42 -12.22 -28.58
C LEU A 158 77.13 -13.61 -28.02
N ILE A 159 76.53 -14.51 -28.81
CA ILE A 159 76.19 -15.86 -28.36
C ILE A 159 77.45 -16.64 -28.01
N GLU A 160 78.46 -16.63 -28.88
CA GLU A 160 79.75 -17.28 -28.63
C GLU A 160 80.45 -16.71 -27.39
N THR A 161 80.35 -15.39 -27.18
CA THR A 161 80.90 -14.73 -25.98
C THR A 161 80.15 -15.17 -24.72
N ILE A 162 78.82 -15.32 -24.76
CA ILE A 162 78.02 -15.76 -23.62
C ILE A 162 78.30 -17.22 -23.27
N PHE A 163 78.51 -18.10 -24.25
CA PHE A 163 78.80 -19.51 -23.97
C PHE A 163 80.29 -19.84 -23.84
N HIS A 164 81.18 -18.85 -23.97
CA HIS A 164 82.62 -19.06 -23.82
C HIS A 164 82.96 -19.68 -22.45
N PRO A 165 83.68 -20.83 -22.41
CA PRO A 165 84.03 -21.47 -21.16
C PRO A 165 84.80 -20.54 -20.21
N GLY A 166 84.39 -20.48 -18.94
CA GLY A 166 85.07 -19.68 -17.91
C GLY A 166 84.52 -18.28 -17.69
N ASN A 167 83.55 -17.80 -18.48
CA ASN A 167 82.80 -16.60 -18.15
C ASN A 167 81.72 -16.91 -17.07
N ARG A 168 80.97 -15.91 -16.56
CA ARG A 168 79.86 -16.19 -15.61
C ARG A 168 78.50 -16.43 -16.27
N LEU A 169 78.36 -16.13 -17.55
CA LEU A 169 77.07 -16.16 -18.27
C LEU A 169 76.78 -17.49 -18.99
N HIS A 170 77.79 -18.34 -19.20
CA HIS A 170 77.70 -19.61 -19.93
C HIS A 170 76.96 -20.71 -19.16
N ASP A 171 76.75 -20.50 -17.86
CA ASP A 171 76.10 -21.45 -16.98
C ASP A 171 74.60 -21.15 -16.95
N GLY A 172 73.82 -21.98 -17.64
CA GLY A 172 72.39 -21.80 -17.86
C GLY A 172 72.01 -21.59 -19.33
N ALA A 173 70.77 -21.15 -19.55
CA ALA A 173 70.23 -20.87 -20.88
C ALA A 173 70.27 -19.38 -21.23
N ILE A 174 70.27 -19.07 -22.52
CA ILE A 174 69.86 -17.75 -23.01
C ILE A 174 68.41 -17.80 -23.51
N ILE A 175 67.66 -16.72 -23.30
CA ILE A 175 66.31 -16.56 -23.83
C ILE A 175 66.34 -15.53 -24.95
N VAL A 176 65.86 -15.92 -26.12
CA VAL A 176 65.78 -15.10 -27.33
C VAL A 176 64.31 -14.77 -27.61
N ARG A 177 64.01 -13.47 -27.67
CA ARG A 177 62.68 -12.92 -27.96
C ARG A 177 62.76 -12.10 -29.26
N GLY A 178 62.14 -12.60 -30.33
CA GLY A 178 62.27 -12.00 -31.65
C GLY A 178 63.72 -12.00 -32.14
N ASN A 179 64.34 -10.81 -32.23
CA ASN A 179 65.75 -10.60 -32.62
C ASN A 179 66.62 -10.03 -31.49
N ARG A 180 66.26 -10.29 -30.23
CA ARG A 180 67.06 -9.89 -29.07
C ARG A 180 67.31 -11.06 -28.14
N VAL A 181 68.51 -11.08 -27.57
CA VAL A 181 68.83 -11.87 -26.38
C VAL A 181 68.30 -11.11 -25.19
N GLU A 182 67.20 -11.59 -24.61
CA GLU A 182 66.52 -10.94 -23.49
C GLU A 182 67.35 -11.10 -22.21
N ALA A 183 67.78 -12.34 -21.93
CA ALA A 183 68.56 -12.66 -20.76
C ALA A 183 69.47 -13.88 -20.96
N ALA A 184 70.46 -14.01 -20.07
CA ALA A 184 71.42 -15.11 -19.99
C ALA A 184 71.49 -15.69 -18.56
N SER A 185 72.11 -16.86 -18.40
CA SER A 185 72.12 -17.63 -17.15
C SER A 185 70.73 -17.98 -16.62
N CYS A 186 69.78 -18.23 -17.52
CA CYS A 186 68.44 -18.64 -17.16
C CYS A 186 68.44 -20.08 -16.66
N ILE A 187 67.95 -20.30 -15.43
CA ILE A 187 67.80 -21.65 -14.86
C ILE A 187 66.47 -22.23 -15.34
N LEU A 188 66.54 -23.37 -16.03
CA LEU A 188 65.38 -24.04 -16.61
C LEU A 188 64.97 -25.29 -15.80
N PRO A 189 63.70 -25.72 -15.84
CA PRO A 189 63.25 -26.94 -15.21
C PRO A 189 63.85 -28.17 -15.91
N LEU A 190 64.23 -29.19 -15.14
CA LEU A 190 64.72 -30.46 -15.66
C LEU A 190 63.55 -31.43 -15.85
N THR A 191 63.51 -32.12 -16.99
CA THR A 191 62.56 -33.22 -17.20
C THR A 191 62.76 -34.36 -16.20
N GLU A 192 61.66 -34.88 -15.67
CA GLU A 192 61.63 -36.08 -14.83
C GLU A 192 61.46 -37.38 -15.65
N ASN A 193 61.38 -37.27 -16.97
CA ASN A 193 61.13 -38.41 -17.85
C ASN A 193 62.24 -39.46 -17.73
N ARG A 194 61.87 -40.65 -17.24
CA ARG A 194 62.78 -41.79 -17.02
C ARG A 194 63.18 -42.53 -18.30
N GLU A 195 62.49 -42.27 -19.41
CA GLU A 195 62.77 -42.89 -20.72
C GLU A 195 64.00 -42.26 -21.40
N LEU A 196 64.49 -41.12 -20.92
CA LEU A 196 65.75 -40.54 -21.37
C LEU A 196 66.91 -41.40 -20.87
N GLY A 197 67.69 -41.93 -21.80
CA GLY A 197 68.89 -42.70 -21.49
C GLY A 197 69.81 -41.97 -20.50
N LYS A 198 70.52 -42.74 -19.66
CA LYS A 198 71.46 -42.20 -18.64
C LYS A 198 72.60 -41.35 -19.22
N THR A 199 72.75 -41.31 -20.54
CA THR A 199 73.76 -40.59 -21.32
C THR A 199 73.36 -39.15 -21.69
N VAL A 200 72.18 -38.68 -21.29
CA VAL A 200 71.69 -37.32 -21.62
C VAL A 200 72.08 -36.32 -20.52
N GLY A 201 72.96 -35.37 -20.87
CA GLY A 201 73.48 -34.33 -19.96
C GLY A 201 72.43 -33.33 -19.46
N THR A 202 72.81 -32.52 -18.46
CA THR A 202 71.90 -31.60 -17.75
C THR A 202 71.27 -30.54 -18.66
N ARG A 203 72.02 -29.98 -19.62
CA ARG A 203 71.48 -29.02 -20.61
C ARG A 203 70.38 -29.62 -21.50
N HIS A 204 70.52 -30.89 -21.89
CA HIS A 204 69.51 -31.59 -22.68
C HIS A 204 68.26 -31.89 -21.84
N ARG A 205 68.43 -32.25 -20.56
CA ARG A 205 67.31 -32.42 -19.62
C ARG A 205 66.57 -31.11 -19.35
N ALA A 206 67.31 -30.00 -19.23
CA ALA A 206 66.77 -28.65 -19.10
C ALA A 206 65.98 -28.23 -20.34
N ALA A 207 66.53 -28.49 -21.54
CA ALA A 207 65.84 -28.22 -22.79
C ALA A 207 64.54 -29.01 -22.92
N LEU A 208 64.57 -30.32 -22.60
CA LEU A 208 63.36 -31.12 -22.68
C LEU A 208 62.34 -30.69 -21.63
N GLY A 209 62.75 -30.47 -20.38
CA GLY A 209 61.86 -30.03 -19.30
C GLY A 209 61.16 -28.72 -19.64
N LEU A 210 61.88 -27.73 -20.17
CA LEU A 210 61.25 -26.50 -20.64
C LEU A 210 60.31 -26.74 -21.83
N SER A 211 60.65 -27.63 -22.76
CA SER A 211 59.80 -27.94 -23.93
C SER A 211 58.54 -28.74 -23.60
N GLU A 212 58.53 -29.49 -22.48
CA GLU A 212 57.33 -30.15 -21.94
C GLU A 212 56.38 -29.11 -21.32
N GLU A 213 56.97 -28.06 -20.76
CA GLU A 213 56.28 -26.98 -20.11
C GLU A 213 55.96 -25.79 -21.03
N THR A 214 56.48 -25.68 -22.24
CA THR A 214 56.25 -24.47 -23.05
C THR A 214 56.21 -24.81 -24.52
N ASP A 215 55.65 -23.91 -25.33
CA ASP A 215 55.73 -24.04 -26.79
C ASP A 215 57.06 -23.52 -27.35
N ALA A 216 58.05 -23.22 -26.49
CA ALA A 216 59.37 -22.75 -26.86
C ALA A 216 60.12 -23.80 -27.67
N VAL A 217 60.99 -23.31 -28.56
CA VAL A 217 61.94 -24.14 -29.30
C VAL A 217 63.30 -23.94 -28.66
N ILE A 218 63.93 -25.02 -28.22
CA ILE A 218 65.22 -24.97 -27.54
C ILE A 218 66.27 -25.65 -28.40
N LEU A 219 67.35 -24.94 -28.72
CA LEU A 219 68.53 -25.49 -29.36
C LEU A 219 69.58 -25.80 -28.30
N VAL A 220 70.16 -27.00 -28.39
CA VAL A 220 71.19 -27.50 -27.47
C VAL A 220 72.42 -27.90 -28.25
N VAL A 221 73.59 -27.45 -27.81
CA VAL A 221 74.89 -27.95 -28.27
C VAL A 221 75.53 -28.74 -27.14
N SER A 222 75.92 -29.99 -27.43
CA SER A 222 76.56 -30.88 -26.48
C SER A 222 78.03 -30.51 -26.26
N GLU A 223 78.44 -30.28 -25.01
CA GLU A 223 79.85 -30.06 -24.65
C GLU A 223 80.70 -31.34 -24.76
N GLU A 224 80.09 -32.52 -24.63
CA GLU A 224 80.81 -33.79 -24.69
C GLU A 224 81.06 -34.24 -26.15
N THR A 225 80.03 -34.10 -26.98
CA THR A 225 79.99 -34.70 -28.32
C THR A 225 80.01 -33.68 -29.46
N GLY A 226 79.76 -32.39 -29.18
CA GLY A 226 79.56 -31.36 -30.20
C GLY A 226 78.29 -31.57 -31.05
N SER A 227 77.40 -32.49 -30.66
CA SER A 227 76.14 -32.71 -31.39
C SER A 227 75.13 -31.62 -31.08
N ILE A 228 74.38 -31.20 -32.11
CA ILE A 228 73.30 -30.23 -31.99
C ILE A 228 71.97 -30.98 -31.90
N SER A 229 71.14 -30.60 -30.94
CA SER A 229 69.80 -31.16 -30.74
C SER A 229 68.78 -30.03 -30.63
N ILE A 230 67.53 -30.30 -31.03
CA ILE A 230 66.42 -29.35 -30.90
C ILE A 230 65.32 -29.99 -30.06
N CYS A 231 64.80 -29.26 -29.07
CA CYS A 231 63.68 -29.66 -28.23
C CYS A 231 62.46 -28.78 -28.51
N LYS A 232 61.30 -29.42 -28.73
CA LYS A 232 60.01 -28.76 -28.96
C LYS A 232 58.89 -29.70 -28.55
N GLU A 233 57.88 -29.18 -27.85
CA GLU A 233 56.65 -29.92 -27.51
C GLU A 233 56.93 -31.28 -26.82
N GLY A 234 57.88 -31.29 -25.88
CA GLY A 234 58.29 -32.49 -25.14
C GLY A 234 58.99 -33.55 -25.98
N ARG A 235 59.48 -33.22 -27.17
CA ARG A 235 60.26 -34.11 -28.05
C ARG A 235 61.65 -33.54 -28.28
N MET A 236 62.64 -34.41 -28.37
CA MET A 236 64.03 -34.06 -28.70
C MET A 236 64.43 -34.69 -30.03
N GLU A 237 64.76 -33.85 -31.00
CA GLU A 237 65.40 -34.25 -32.25
C GLU A 237 66.92 -34.25 -32.05
N HIS A 238 67.50 -35.44 -32.01
CA HIS A 238 68.93 -35.64 -31.75
C HIS A 238 69.74 -35.54 -33.04
N ARG A 239 70.95 -34.95 -32.94
CA ARG A 239 71.97 -34.91 -34.01
C ARG A 239 71.45 -34.28 -35.31
N VAL A 240 70.91 -33.08 -35.20
CA VAL A 240 70.54 -32.28 -36.37
C VAL A 240 71.80 -31.98 -37.19
N PRO A 241 71.85 -32.35 -38.49
CA PRO A 241 73.01 -32.11 -39.33
C PRO A 241 73.23 -30.61 -39.55
N ARG A 242 74.50 -30.19 -39.57
CA ARG A 242 74.91 -28.78 -39.62
C ARG A 242 74.34 -28.05 -40.84
N ASP A 243 74.35 -28.71 -41.99
CA ASP A 243 73.89 -28.14 -43.26
C ASP A 243 72.36 -27.95 -43.31
N ALA A 244 71.61 -28.66 -42.45
CA ALA A 244 70.15 -28.55 -42.37
C ALA A 244 69.68 -27.75 -41.15
N LEU A 245 70.58 -27.31 -40.28
CA LEU A 245 70.24 -26.74 -38.97
C LEU A 245 69.33 -25.52 -39.09
N GLU A 246 69.70 -24.58 -39.96
CA GLU A 246 68.94 -23.34 -40.18
C GLU A 246 67.52 -23.65 -40.67
N GLY A 247 67.39 -24.55 -41.66
CA GLY A 247 66.09 -24.98 -42.19
C GLY A 247 65.23 -25.69 -41.15
N VAL A 248 65.80 -26.60 -40.36
CA VAL A 248 65.07 -27.30 -39.29
C VAL A 248 64.64 -26.33 -38.19
N LEU A 249 65.49 -25.37 -37.83
CA LEU A 249 65.19 -24.36 -36.80
C LEU A 249 64.11 -23.37 -37.28
N LEU A 250 64.19 -22.89 -38.52
CA LEU A 250 63.15 -22.07 -39.17
C LEU A 250 61.81 -22.82 -39.22
N ASN A 251 61.81 -24.08 -39.66
CA ASN A 251 60.60 -24.90 -39.71
C ASN A 251 60.00 -25.11 -38.32
N SER A 252 60.85 -25.33 -37.31
CA SER A 252 60.43 -25.50 -35.93
C SER A 252 59.79 -24.23 -35.33
N LEU A 253 60.27 -23.04 -35.73
CA LEU A 253 59.81 -21.74 -35.26
C LEU A 253 58.57 -21.19 -36.00
N GLY A 254 58.32 -21.61 -37.25
CA GLY A 254 57.14 -21.17 -38.01
C GLY A 254 57.23 -21.20 -39.54
N GLY A 255 58.18 -21.95 -40.11
CA GLY A 255 58.30 -22.16 -41.55
C GLY A 255 57.63 -23.45 -42.03
N SER A 256 56.41 -23.38 -42.54
CA SER A 256 55.96 -24.31 -43.59
C SER A 256 55.13 -23.52 -44.60
N THR A 257 55.79 -23.14 -45.68
CA THR A 257 55.18 -22.62 -46.92
C THR A 257 54.23 -23.63 -47.60
N LEU A 258 54.01 -24.81 -47.02
CA LEU A 258 53.20 -25.89 -47.57
C LEU A 258 51.84 -26.10 -46.86
N ASP A 259 51.60 -25.47 -45.71
CA ASP A 259 50.36 -25.69 -44.95
C ASP A 259 49.26 -24.66 -45.27
N ASN A 260 49.61 -23.54 -45.90
CA ASN A 260 48.69 -22.43 -46.12
C ASN A 260 47.65 -22.71 -47.23
N GLU A 261 47.94 -23.60 -48.19
CA GLU A 261 46.97 -23.99 -49.23
C GLU A 261 45.97 -25.06 -48.76
N LYS A 262 46.28 -25.83 -47.70
CA LYS A 262 45.34 -26.81 -47.12
C LYS A 262 44.45 -26.19 -46.04
N ALA A 263 44.92 -25.15 -45.34
CA ALA A 263 44.16 -24.47 -44.31
C ALA A 263 42.92 -23.72 -44.84
N GLU A 264 42.95 -23.22 -46.07
CA GLU A 264 41.79 -22.53 -46.67
C GLU A 264 40.66 -23.48 -47.09
N ARG A 265 40.97 -24.75 -47.42
CA ARG A 265 39.96 -25.76 -47.78
C ARG A 265 39.28 -26.43 -46.58
N SER A 266 39.80 -26.25 -45.35
CA SER A 266 39.33 -26.92 -44.12
C SER A 266 38.50 -26.02 -43.18
N ARG A 267 38.06 -24.83 -43.61
CA ARG A 267 37.22 -23.94 -42.78
C ARG A 267 35.88 -24.56 -42.37
N GLY A 268 35.37 -25.56 -43.11
CA GLY A 268 34.15 -26.30 -42.76
C GLY A 268 34.32 -27.40 -41.69
N SER A 269 35.52 -27.94 -41.50
CA SER A 269 35.76 -29.05 -40.55
C SER A 269 36.36 -28.60 -39.21
N MET A 270 36.85 -27.36 -39.13
CA MET A 270 37.41 -26.77 -37.91
C MET A 270 36.32 -26.45 -36.87
N VAL A 271 35.13 -26.01 -37.32
CA VAL A 271 33.97 -25.76 -36.43
C VAL A 271 33.50 -27.06 -35.79
N TRP A 272 33.45 -28.16 -36.56
CA TRP A 272 33.07 -29.49 -36.05
C TRP A 272 34.11 -30.11 -35.11
N GLY A 273 35.40 -29.89 -35.37
CA GLY A 273 36.49 -30.31 -34.48
C GLY A 273 36.48 -29.55 -33.14
N TRP A 274 36.22 -28.24 -33.20
CA TRP A 274 36.04 -27.43 -31.99
C TRP A 274 34.80 -27.88 -31.22
N ILE A 275 33.64 -28.08 -31.88
CA ILE A 275 32.40 -28.58 -31.28
C ILE A 275 32.59 -29.94 -30.59
N LYS A 276 33.32 -30.89 -31.21
CA LYS A 276 33.57 -32.23 -30.65
C LYS A 276 34.63 -32.29 -29.53
N SER A 277 35.45 -31.26 -29.33
CA SER A 277 36.42 -31.25 -28.23
C SER A 277 35.75 -30.92 -26.88
N ASN A 278 36.06 -31.73 -25.85
CA ASN A 278 35.57 -31.64 -24.46
C ASN A 278 34.05 -31.43 -24.29
N PRO A 279 33.20 -32.39 -24.69
CA PRO A 279 31.75 -32.28 -24.58
C PRO A 279 31.27 -32.11 -23.13
N ALA A 280 31.94 -32.76 -22.16
CA ALA A 280 31.61 -32.66 -20.75
C ALA A 280 31.77 -31.23 -20.20
N GLU A 281 32.80 -30.49 -20.64
CA GLU A 281 33.05 -29.12 -20.19
C GLU A 281 32.05 -28.14 -20.76
N LYS A 282 31.63 -28.36 -22.01
CA LYS A 282 30.61 -27.52 -22.66
C LYS A 282 29.24 -27.77 -22.06
N LEU A 283 28.90 -29.02 -21.75
CA LEU A 283 27.68 -29.35 -21.03
C LEU A 283 27.66 -28.74 -19.64
N MET A 284 28.80 -28.78 -18.92
CA MET A 284 28.92 -28.14 -17.61
C MET A 284 28.79 -26.61 -17.70
N ALA A 285 29.45 -25.98 -18.67
CA ALA A 285 29.34 -24.54 -18.90
C ALA A 285 27.92 -24.12 -19.33
N LEU A 286 27.24 -24.95 -20.12
CA LEU A 286 25.84 -24.75 -20.49
C LEU A 286 24.93 -24.83 -19.25
N ALA A 287 25.09 -25.86 -18.43
CA ALA A 287 24.30 -26.07 -17.21
C ALA A 287 24.51 -24.95 -16.18
N LEU A 288 25.76 -24.55 -15.93
CA LEU A 288 26.10 -23.45 -15.02
C LEU A 288 25.59 -22.10 -15.57
N GLY A 289 25.74 -21.86 -16.87
CA GLY A 289 25.21 -20.64 -17.51
C GLY A 289 23.69 -20.55 -17.45
N LEU A 290 22.98 -21.67 -17.66
CA LEU A 290 21.53 -21.74 -17.49
C LEU A 290 21.13 -21.52 -16.03
N GLY A 291 21.86 -22.09 -15.07
CA GLY A 291 21.62 -21.87 -13.64
C GLY A 291 21.82 -20.41 -13.21
N LEU A 292 22.88 -19.76 -13.70
CA LEU A 292 23.12 -18.33 -13.50
C LEU A 292 22.00 -17.47 -14.11
N TYR A 293 21.56 -17.79 -15.33
CA TYR A 293 20.46 -17.10 -15.99
C TYR A 293 19.15 -17.22 -15.19
N VAL A 294 18.77 -18.43 -14.78
CA VAL A 294 17.55 -18.67 -13.98
C VAL A 294 17.62 -17.93 -12.64
N GLY A 295 18.79 -17.96 -12.00
CA GLY A 295 19.01 -17.26 -10.75
C GLY A 295 18.97 -15.73 -10.87
N ALA A 296 19.57 -15.17 -11.93
CA ALA A 296 19.51 -13.75 -12.24
C ALA A 296 18.09 -13.29 -12.61
N TRP A 297 17.36 -14.10 -13.38
CA TRP A 297 15.97 -13.86 -13.70
C TRP A 297 15.07 -13.85 -12.45
N ARG A 298 15.34 -14.74 -11.48
CA ARG A 298 14.66 -14.73 -10.18
C ARG A 298 15.05 -13.57 -9.27
N SER A 299 16.30 -13.12 -9.29
CA SER A 299 16.78 -12.02 -8.41
C SER A 299 16.51 -10.62 -8.96
N GLY A 300 16.18 -10.48 -10.25
CA GLY A 300 15.97 -9.19 -10.93
C GLY A 300 14.70 -8.41 -10.56
N ARG A 301 13.81 -8.97 -9.72
CA ARG A 301 12.60 -8.27 -9.25
C ARG A 301 12.94 -7.38 -8.06
N SER A 302 12.89 -6.07 -8.26
CA SER A 302 13.02 -5.08 -7.19
C SER A 302 11.68 -4.81 -6.52
N VAL A 303 11.73 -4.37 -5.27
CA VAL A 303 10.54 -4.02 -4.48
C VAL A 303 10.42 -2.50 -4.42
N LEU A 304 9.25 -1.96 -4.76
CA LEU A 304 8.91 -0.55 -4.58
C LEU A 304 7.63 -0.44 -3.75
N GLU A 305 7.60 0.53 -2.84
CA GLU A 305 6.44 0.74 -1.98
C GLU A 305 5.66 1.97 -2.42
N PHE A 306 4.34 1.82 -2.49
CA PHE A 306 3.37 2.87 -2.80
C PHE A 306 2.45 3.10 -1.61
N THR A 307 2.07 4.35 -1.38
CA THR A 307 0.96 4.69 -0.47
C THR A 307 -0.16 5.22 -1.33
N LEU A 308 -1.33 4.59 -1.25
CA LEU A 308 -2.51 4.92 -2.03
C LEU A 308 -3.62 5.37 -1.10
N ASP A 309 -4.32 6.44 -1.49
CA ASP A 309 -5.51 6.89 -0.77
C ASP A 309 -6.72 6.09 -1.25
N LEU A 310 -7.41 5.45 -0.32
CA LEU A 310 -8.56 4.60 -0.61
C LEU A 310 -9.82 5.48 -0.65
N GLN A 311 -10.44 5.52 -1.83
CA GLN A 311 -11.62 6.33 -2.10
C GLN A 311 -12.75 5.40 -2.54
N VAL A 312 -13.85 5.44 -1.79
CA VAL A 312 -15.05 4.65 -2.11
C VAL A 312 -16.09 5.59 -2.69
N GLN A 313 -16.56 5.29 -3.91
CA GLN A 313 -17.54 6.12 -4.60
C GLN A 313 -18.58 5.25 -5.29
N THR A 314 -19.80 5.77 -5.28
CA THR A 314 -20.92 5.20 -6.05
C THR A 314 -20.64 5.35 -7.54
N ALA A 315 -20.84 4.28 -8.31
CA ALA A 315 -20.57 4.24 -9.73
C ALA A 315 -21.46 5.22 -10.52
N ARG A 316 -20.96 6.41 -10.83
CA ARG A 316 -21.35 7.11 -12.06
C ARG A 316 -20.40 6.68 -13.16
N GLU A 317 -20.94 6.11 -14.22
CA GLU A 317 -20.16 5.63 -15.37
C GLU A 317 -19.10 6.66 -15.81
N GLY A 318 -17.83 6.24 -15.86
CA GLY A 318 -16.76 6.99 -16.54
C GLY A 318 -15.64 7.60 -15.68
N ARG A 319 -15.66 7.52 -14.34
CA ARG A 319 -14.53 8.03 -13.54
C ARG A 319 -13.31 7.08 -13.61
N MET A 320 -12.16 7.62 -14.01
CA MET A 320 -10.87 6.94 -13.87
C MET A 320 -10.26 7.26 -12.51
N ALA A 321 -9.57 6.28 -11.90
CA ALA A 321 -8.82 6.49 -10.66
C ALA A 321 -7.66 7.47 -10.92
N ALA A 322 -7.49 8.47 -10.07
CA ALA A 322 -6.33 9.36 -10.16
C ALA A 322 -5.05 8.63 -9.73
N LEU A 323 -3.89 9.13 -10.18
CA LEU A 323 -2.59 8.60 -9.74
C LEU A 323 -2.48 8.74 -8.21
N GLY A 324 -2.17 7.63 -7.51
CA GLY A 324 -2.16 7.58 -6.05
C GLY A 324 -3.51 7.25 -5.40
N GLU A 325 -4.56 7.02 -6.19
CA GLU A 325 -5.91 6.68 -5.70
C GLU A 325 -6.20 5.19 -5.92
N LEU A 326 -6.82 4.55 -4.92
CA LEU A 326 -7.49 3.26 -5.06
C LEU A 326 -9.00 3.51 -5.04
N LEU A 327 -9.61 3.49 -6.23
CA LEU A 327 -11.02 3.76 -6.42
C LEU A 327 -11.83 2.45 -6.33
N VAL A 328 -12.69 2.37 -5.33
CA VAL A 328 -13.67 1.28 -5.18
C VAL A 328 -15.01 1.77 -5.70
N LEU A 329 -15.46 1.21 -6.81
CA LEU A 329 -16.75 1.50 -7.42
C LEU A 329 -17.81 0.54 -6.87
N THR A 330 -18.85 1.11 -6.27
CA THR A 330 -20.02 0.37 -5.80
C THR A 330 -21.23 0.61 -6.73
N PRO A 331 -22.06 -0.41 -7.00
CA PRO A 331 -23.39 -0.23 -7.61
C PRO A 331 -24.25 0.75 -6.79
N GLU A 332 -25.26 1.40 -7.39
CA GLU A 332 -26.14 2.36 -6.68
C GLU A 332 -26.82 1.76 -5.44
N GLU A 333 -27.13 0.46 -5.51
CA GLU A 333 -27.78 -0.34 -4.47
C GLU A 333 -26.84 -0.73 -3.31
N ILE A 334 -25.52 -0.51 -3.43
CA ILE A 334 -24.52 -0.91 -2.43
C ILE A 334 -23.71 0.32 -2.03
N SER A 335 -23.60 0.60 -0.73
CA SER A 335 -22.55 1.50 -0.22
C SER A 335 -21.49 0.68 0.51
N ALA A 336 -20.24 0.92 0.15
CA ALA A 336 -19.09 0.36 0.83
C ALA A 336 -18.45 1.43 1.71
N SER A 337 -17.96 1.04 2.88
CA SER A 337 -17.12 1.89 3.72
C SER A 337 -15.89 1.12 4.16
N VAL A 338 -14.82 1.85 4.44
CA VAL A 338 -13.54 1.27 4.85
C VAL A 338 -13.48 1.27 6.37
N LEU A 339 -13.29 0.09 6.97
CA LEU A 339 -13.05 -0.01 8.40
C LEU A 339 -11.64 0.48 8.71
N THR A 340 -11.55 1.50 9.56
CA THR A 340 -10.27 1.91 10.12
C THR A 340 -9.82 0.93 11.21
N ARG A 341 -8.56 1.02 11.63
CA ARG A 341 -7.98 0.19 12.69
C ARG A 341 -8.69 0.31 14.04
N SER A 342 -9.50 1.36 14.24
CA SER A 342 -10.36 1.56 15.42
C SER A 342 -11.75 0.93 15.29
N GLY A 343 -12.03 0.22 14.19
CA GLY A 343 -13.34 -0.39 13.93
C GLY A 343 -14.43 0.58 13.47
N GLN A 344 -14.10 1.86 13.24
CA GLN A 344 -15.06 2.84 12.74
C GLN A 344 -14.90 3.08 11.23
N PRO A 345 -16.02 3.25 10.49
CA PRO A 345 -15.98 3.63 9.09
C PRO A 345 -15.44 5.07 8.93
N SER A 346 -14.39 5.25 8.12
CA SER A 346 -13.84 6.57 7.78
C SER A 346 -13.73 6.74 6.28
N GLY A 347 -14.13 7.91 5.78
CA GLY A 347 -14.00 8.27 4.36
C GLY A 347 -12.56 8.57 3.91
N GLN A 348 -11.59 8.63 4.84
CA GLN A 348 -10.18 8.79 4.54
C GLN A 348 -9.39 7.64 5.17
N SER A 349 -9.00 6.68 4.34
CA SER A 349 -8.12 5.58 4.71
C SER A 349 -7.02 5.46 3.67
N SER A 350 -5.75 5.58 4.07
CA SER A 350 -4.62 5.32 3.17
C SER A 350 -4.14 3.89 3.34
N VAL A 351 -3.89 3.18 2.24
CA VAL A 351 -3.35 1.83 2.26
C VAL A 351 -1.97 1.80 1.59
N ARG A 352 -1.05 1.09 2.22
CA ARG A 352 0.29 0.91 1.67
C ARG A 352 0.37 -0.40 0.88
N VAL A 353 0.85 -0.29 -0.35
CA VAL A 353 0.97 -1.39 -1.30
C VAL A 353 2.45 -1.60 -1.61
N VAL A 354 2.87 -2.87 -1.64
CA VAL A 354 4.20 -3.28 -2.06
C VAL A 354 4.08 -3.89 -3.45
N VAL A 355 4.78 -3.28 -4.40
CA VAL A 355 4.83 -3.73 -5.79
C VAL A 355 6.20 -4.32 -6.06
N ARG A 356 6.22 -5.56 -6.58
CA ARG A 356 7.42 -6.24 -7.03
C ARG A 356 7.39 -6.32 -8.55
N ALA A 357 8.35 -5.67 -9.20
CA ALA A 357 8.46 -5.61 -10.65
C ALA A 357 9.93 -5.41 -11.09
N PRO A 358 10.24 -5.61 -12.39
CA PRO A 358 11.56 -5.30 -12.93
C PRO A 358 11.98 -3.84 -12.65
N ARG A 359 13.27 -3.60 -12.41
CA ARG A 359 13.82 -2.27 -12.07
C ARG A 359 13.44 -1.17 -13.07
N GLU A 360 13.44 -1.51 -14.36
CA GLU A 360 13.12 -0.59 -15.46
C GLU A 360 11.68 -0.09 -15.38
N LEU A 361 10.76 -0.99 -15.02
CA LEU A 361 9.34 -0.73 -14.89
C LEU A 361 9.06 0.08 -13.61
N LEU A 362 9.69 -0.28 -12.49
CA LEU A 362 9.55 0.42 -11.22
C LEU A 362 10.03 1.89 -11.27
N GLY A 363 11.07 2.19 -12.03
CA GLY A 363 11.52 3.58 -12.24
C GLY A 363 10.45 4.45 -12.90
N SER A 364 9.68 3.86 -13.82
CA SER A 364 8.60 4.55 -14.53
C SER A 364 7.28 4.64 -13.75
N LEU A 365 7.08 3.75 -12.76
CA LEU A 365 5.85 3.68 -11.96
C LEU A 365 5.85 4.61 -10.74
N ARG A 366 6.97 5.25 -10.40
CA ARG A 366 7.14 6.02 -9.17
C ARG A 366 6.11 7.17 -9.08
N GLY A 367 5.19 7.05 -8.12
CA GLY A 367 4.12 8.04 -7.89
C GLY A 367 2.95 8.00 -8.88
N SER A 368 2.90 7.00 -9.77
CA SER A 368 1.91 6.93 -10.85
C SER A 368 1.01 5.70 -10.78
N LEU A 369 0.96 4.98 -9.67
CA LEU A 369 0.12 3.78 -9.55
C LEU A 369 -1.29 4.17 -9.11
N ALA A 370 -2.30 3.65 -9.80
CA ALA A 370 -3.71 3.80 -9.45
C ALA A 370 -4.41 2.44 -9.51
N GLY A 371 -5.36 2.20 -8.62
CA GLY A 371 -6.11 0.94 -8.57
C GLY A 371 -7.60 1.19 -8.75
N ARG A 372 -8.29 0.27 -9.44
CA ARG A 372 -9.75 0.28 -9.59
C ARG A 372 -10.33 -1.07 -9.23
N VAL A 373 -11.33 -1.07 -8.34
CA VAL A 373 -12.10 -2.26 -7.98
C VAL A 373 -13.55 -2.02 -8.35
N GLU A 374 -14.17 -2.98 -9.02
CA GLU A 374 -15.60 -2.94 -9.35
C GLU A 374 -16.30 -4.06 -8.60
N LEU A 375 -17.15 -3.67 -7.64
CA LEU A 375 -17.88 -4.63 -6.82
C LEU A 375 -19.11 -5.12 -7.58
N LYS A 376 -19.30 -6.44 -7.60
CA LYS A 376 -20.49 -7.05 -8.19
C LYS A 376 -21.69 -6.91 -7.22
N PRO A 377 -22.92 -6.76 -7.74
CA PRO A 377 -24.13 -6.78 -6.92
C PRO A 377 -24.32 -8.16 -6.24
N GLY A 378 -24.80 -8.16 -4.99
CA GLY A 378 -25.20 -9.38 -4.26
C GLY A 378 -24.20 -9.89 -3.21
N GLY A 379 -23.78 -9.05 -2.26
CA GLY A 379 -22.86 -9.45 -1.20
C GLY A 379 -22.84 -8.47 -0.03
N THR A 380 -23.54 -8.82 1.04
CA THR A 380 -23.57 -8.05 2.30
C THR A 380 -22.59 -8.62 3.32
N GLY A 381 -21.84 -7.76 4.02
CA GLY A 381 -20.97 -8.16 5.13
C GLY A 381 -19.59 -7.52 5.12
N GLU A 382 -18.75 -7.97 6.06
CA GLU A 382 -17.33 -7.59 6.13
C GLU A 382 -16.49 -8.50 5.24
N ARG A 383 -15.64 -7.89 4.41
CA ARG A 383 -14.71 -8.62 3.54
C ARG A 383 -13.37 -7.91 3.45
N ASP A 384 -12.29 -8.69 3.51
CA ASP A 384 -10.95 -8.20 3.18
C ASP A 384 -10.81 -8.06 1.66
N LEU A 385 -10.33 -6.90 1.19
CA LEU A 385 -10.09 -6.66 -0.24
C LEU A 385 -8.81 -7.39 -0.68
N SER A 386 -8.92 -8.32 -1.64
CA SER A 386 -7.74 -8.98 -2.24
C SER A 386 -7.03 -8.04 -3.23
N PRO A 387 -5.69 -8.01 -3.28
CA PRO A 387 -4.94 -7.29 -4.32
C PRO A 387 -5.30 -7.72 -5.76
N ASP A 388 -5.68 -8.99 -5.94
CA ASP A 388 -5.99 -9.58 -7.25
C ASP A 388 -7.32 -9.09 -7.84
N GLU A 389 -8.20 -8.54 -6.99
CA GLU A 389 -9.47 -7.94 -7.42
C GLU A 389 -9.29 -6.51 -7.95
N VAL A 390 -8.11 -5.93 -7.74
CA VAL A 390 -7.77 -4.58 -8.16
C VAL A 390 -7.25 -4.60 -9.59
N ARG A 391 -7.92 -3.87 -10.48
CA ARG A 391 -7.37 -3.52 -11.79
C ARG A 391 -6.39 -2.38 -11.63
N TRP A 392 -5.11 -2.69 -11.74
CA TRP A 392 -4.02 -1.71 -11.64
C TRP A 392 -3.86 -0.93 -12.94
N SER A 393 -3.57 0.36 -12.81
CA SER A 393 -3.30 1.27 -13.92
C SER A 393 -2.18 2.23 -13.54
N ALA A 394 -1.49 2.75 -14.55
CA ALA A 394 -0.42 3.72 -14.34
C ALA A 394 -0.31 4.69 -15.51
N ALA A 395 0.47 5.76 -15.32
CA ALA A 395 0.71 6.78 -16.35
C ALA A 395 1.33 6.21 -17.64
N ARG A 396 2.04 5.08 -17.57
CA ARG A 396 2.56 4.33 -18.71
C ARG A 396 1.90 2.95 -18.76
N ALA A 397 1.54 2.50 -19.96
CA ALA A 397 1.02 1.15 -20.16
C ALA A 397 2.06 0.09 -19.76
N PHE A 398 1.62 -0.94 -19.05
CA PHE A 398 2.42 -2.08 -18.60
C PHE A 398 1.59 -3.36 -18.71
N ASP A 399 2.25 -4.51 -18.78
CA ASP A 399 1.57 -5.81 -18.73
C ASP A 399 1.20 -6.15 -17.27
N PRO A 400 -0.07 -6.43 -16.96
CA PRO A 400 -0.50 -6.80 -15.61
C PRO A 400 0.24 -8.01 -15.03
N GLU A 401 0.70 -8.95 -15.86
CA GLU A 401 1.38 -10.17 -15.39
C GLU A 401 2.81 -9.90 -14.88
N GLU A 402 3.38 -8.73 -15.20
CA GLU A 402 4.71 -8.31 -14.76
C GLU A 402 4.71 -7.65 -13.37
N LEU A 403 3.52 -7.37 -12.81
CA LEU A 403 3.34 -6.72 -11.52
C LEU A 403 2.85 -7.72 -10.47
N ASP A 404 3.70 -8.04 -9.50
CA ASP A 404 3.28 -8.74 -8.28
C ASP A 404 2.96 -7.70 -7.19
N VAL A 405 1.69 -7.62 -6.79
CA VAL A 405 1.17 -6.57 -5.90
C VAL A 405 0.64 -7.17 -4.61
N SER A 406 1.11 -6.65 -3.48
CA SER A 406 0.72 -7.14 -2.16
C SER A 406 0.44 -6.00 -1.19
N TRP A 407 -0.44 -6.22 -0.22
CA TRP A 407 -0.69 -5.26 0.87
C TRP A 407 0.48 -5.27 1.85
N LYS A 408 0.94 -4.07 2.26
CA LYS A 408 1.91 -3.95 3.36
C LYS A 408 1.17 -3.81 4.69
N GLY A 409 0.97 -4.92 5.37
CA GLY A 409 0.29 -5.00 6.67
C GLY A 409 -1.02 -5.79 6.58
N ALA A 410 -2.03 -5.39 7.36
CA ALA A 410 -3.36 -5.99 7.28
C ALA A 410 -4.08 -5.52 6.00
N ALA A 411 -4.79 -6.44 5.34
CA ALA A 411 -5.62 -6.12 4.19
C ALA A 411 -6.70 -5.09 4.58
N PRO A 412 -7.03 -4.14 3.69
CA PRO A 412 -8.12 -3.20 3.96
C PRO A 412 -9.45 -3.95 4.02
N ARG A 413 -10.19 -3.70 5.10
CA ARG A 413 -11.51 -4.27 5.35
C ARG A 413 -12.59 -3.37 4.80
N LEU A 414 -13.40 -3.93 3.91
CA LEU A 414 -14.59 -3.29 3.36
C LEU A 414 -15.82 -3.80 4.10
N VAL A 415 -16.69 -2.88 4.51
CA VAL A 415 -18.04 -3.18 4.98
C VAL A 415 -18.99 -2.88 3.84
N LEU A 416 -19.62 -3.92 3.30
CA LEU A 416 -20.60 -3.81 2.24
C LEU A 416 -22.00 -3.84 2.86
N ARG A 417 -22.75 -2.75 2.67
CA ARG A 417 -24.16 -2.65 3.06
C ARG A 417 -24.99 -2.40 1.81
N GLU A 418 -26.02 -3.21 1.62
CA GLU A 418 -27.05 -2.97 0.62
C GLU A 418 -28.01 -1.91 1.17
N TYR A 419 -28.38 -0.95 0.33
CA TYR A 419 -29.29 0.13 0.67
C TYR A 419 -30.52 0.07 -0.22
N THR A 420 -31.68 0.29 0.39
CA THR A 420 -32.92 0.54 -0.32
C THR A 420 -33.33 1.99 -0.13
N THR A 421 -33.93 2.57 -1.17
CA THR A 421 -34.60 3.86 -1.06
C THR A 421 -36.07 3.60 -0.83
N THR A 422 -36.55 3.97 0.35
CA THR A 422 -37.97 3.83 0.69
C THR A 422 -38.59 5.19 0.96
N SER A 423 -39.88 5.27 0.73
CA SER A 423 -40.65 6.48 1.03
C SER A 423 -41.19 6.39 2.44
N VAL A 424 -40.89 7.40 3.27
CA VAL A 424 -41.33 7.45 4.66
C VAL A 424 -42.33 8.58 4.82
N ILE A 425 -43.54 8.22 5.28
CA ILE A 425 -44.58 9.18 5.67
C ILE A 425 -44.26 9.67 7.08
N LEU A 426 -44.02 10.97 7.21
CA LEU A 426 -43.67 11.61 8.47
C LEU A 426 -44.89 11.71 9.38
N THR A 427 -44.75 11.23 10.60
CA THR A 427 -45.79 11.34 11.64
C THR A 427 -45.25 12.12 12.84
N PRO A 428 -46.09 12.88 13.57
CA PRO A 428 -45.63 13.68 14.71
C PRO A 428 -44.96 12.86 15.84
N GLN A 429 -45.20 11.54 15.89
CA GLN A 429 -44.63 10.64 16.89
C GLN A 429 -43.14 10.32 16.64
N MET A 430 -42.61 10.65 15.46
CA MET A 430 -41.22 10.42 15.06
C MET A 430 -40.26 11.51 15.57
N VAL A 431 -40.79 12.61 16.11
CA VAL A 431 -40.03 13.78 16.55
C VAL A 431 -40.37 14.09 18.00
N GLU A 432 -39.35 14.28 18.85
CA GLU A 432 -39.57 14.81 20.20
C GLU A 432 -39.64 16.33 20.15
N LEU A 433 -40.68 16.90 20.77
CA LEU A 433 -40.79 18.34 20.95
C LEU A 433 -40.41 18.66 22.40
N ASP A 434 -39.32 19.39 22.57
CA ASP A 434 -38.93 19.90 23.88
C ASP A 434 -39.52 21.30 24.05
N SER A 435 -40.58 21.38 24.88
CA SER A 435 -41.27 22.62 25.21
C SER A 435 -40.78 23.24 26.54
N SER A 436 -39.66 22.76 27.11
CA SER A 436 -39.15 23.25 28.40
C SER A 436 -38.86 24.75 28.43
N GLN A 437 -38.46 25.33 27.29
CA GLN A 437 -38.15 26.76 27.17
C GLN A 437 -39.36 27.60 26.74
N LEU A 438 -40.50 27.00 26.40
CA LEU A 438 -41.66 27.70 25.86
C LEU A 438 -42.37 28.63 26.88
N GLY A 439 -42.07 28.47 28.17
CA GLY A 439 -42.75 29.14 29.29
C GLY A 439 -44.10 28.50 29.64
N THR A 440 -44.66 28.80 30.81
CA THR A 440 -45.90 28.17 31.30
C THR A 440 -47.18 28.66 30.60
N GLY A 441 -47.13 29.85 30.00
CA GLY A 441 -48.27 30.45 29.29
C GLY A 441 -48.54 29.88 27.90
N TRP A 442 -47.74 28.94 27.40
CA TRP A 442 -47.84 28.45 26.02
C TRP A 442 -47.78 26.93 25.96
N SER A 443 -48.53 26.36 25.01
CA SER A 443 -48.56 24.92 24.76
C SER A 443 -48.57 24.65 23.27
N VAL A 444 -47.93 23.57 22.85
CA VAL A 444 -47.97 23.14 21.45
C VAL A 444 -49.36 22.60 21.12
N ASP A 445 -49.95 23.06 20.02
CA ASP A 445 -51.18 22.47 19.50
C ASP A 445 -50.86 21.18 18.74
N SER A 446 -50.98 20.05 19.43
CA SER A 446 -50.71 18.71 18.90
C SER A 446 -51.59 18.33 17.70
N THR A 447 -52.73 19.01 17.49
CA THR A 447 -53.65 18.75 16.37
C THR A 447 -53.26 19.47 15.08
N SER A 448 -52.41 20.49 15.18
CA SER A 448 -51.99 21.35 14.07
C SER A 448 -50.63 20.95 13.45
N LEU A 449 -49.96 19.97 14.05
CA LEU A 449 -48.62 19.53 13.64
C LEU A 449 -48.66 18.94 12.23
N SER A 450 -47.87 19.53 11.32
CA SER A 450 -47.80 19.09 9.93
C SER A 450 -46.36 19.15 9.41
N PHE A 451 -46.10 18.39 8.35
CA PHE A 451 -44.79 18.29 7.72
C PHE A 451 -44.86 18.77 6.27
N LEU A 452 -43.84 19.52 5.84
CA LEU A 452 -43.73 20.05 4.49
C LEU A 452 -42.35 19.72 3.91
N PRO A 453 -42.25 18.76 2.97
CA PRO A 453 -43.27 17.78 2.56
C PRO A 453 -43.55 16.71 3.63
N SER A 454 -44.73 16.08 3.59
CA SER A 454 -45.15 15.02 4.53
C SER A 454 -44.56 13.65 4.22
N GLU A 455 -43.96 13.50 3.04
CA GLU A 455 -43.34 12.28 2.55
C GLU A 455 -41.91 12.62 2.13
N ILE A 456 -40.95 11.84 2.62
CA ILE A 456 -39.54 12.00 2.28
C ILE A 456 -38.95 10.67 1.85
N LEU A 457 -38.06 10.74 0.86
CA LEU A 457 -37.27 9.59 0.45
C LEU A 457 -36.11 9.42 1.42
N VAL A 458 -35.98 8.22 1.96
CA VAL A 458 -34.94 7.85 2.90
C VAL A 458 -34.15 6.68 2.31
N ARG A 459 -32.83 6.81 2.32
CA ARG A 459 -31.92 5.74 1.96
C ARG A 459 -31.49 5.04 3.25
N ALA A 460 -31.84 3.76 3.38
CA ALA A 460 -31.56 2.98 4.58
C ALA A 460 -31.00 1.60 4.22
N PRO A 461 -30.19 0.97 5.11
CA PRO A 461 -29.72 -0.38 4.89
C PRO A 461 -30.88 -1.38 4.74
N LEU A 462 -30.70 -2.39 3.89
CA LEU A 462 -31.68 -3.46 3.69
C LEU A 462 -31.98 -4.16 5.04
N GLY A 463 -33.25 -4.18 5.45
CA GLY A 463 -33.70 -4.72 6.75
C GLY A 463 -33.83 -3.70 7.88
N ALA A 464 -33.42 -2.44 7.68
CA ALA A 464 -33.59 -1.34 8.63
C ALA A 464 -34.97 -0.64 8.52
N GLU A 465 -36.00 -1.35 8.04
CA GLU A 465 -37.34 -0.78 7.85
C GLU A 465 -38.12 -0.62 9.16
N GLU A 466 -37.82 -1.43 10.19
CA GLU A 466 -38.42 -1.33 11.52
C GLU A 466 -38.01 -0.06 12.29
N PRO A 467 -36.71 0.31 12.39
CA PRO A 467 -36.30 1.54 13.09
C PRO A 467 -36.83 2.83 12.42
N LEU A 468 -37.17 2.80 11.12
CA LEU A 468 -37.88 3.92 10.47
C LEU A 468 -39.29 4.15 11.01
N LYS A 469 -39.88 3.15 11.68
CA LYS A 469 -41.20 3.21 12.32
C LYS A 469 -41.12 3.41 13.84
N GLU A 470 -39.93 3.42 14.42
CA GLU A 470 -39.74 3.66 15.84
C GLU A 470 -40.01 5.12 16.22
N ARG A 471 -40.35 5.33 17.50
CA ARG A 471 -40.45 6.68 18.08
C ARG A 471 -39.03 7.28 18.08
N LEU A 472 -38.89 8.53 17.64
CA LEU A 472 -37.66 9.34 17.69
C LEU A 472 -36.59 9.08 16.60
N LEU A 473 -37.00 9.07 15.32
CA LEU A 473 -36.06 9.05 14.19
C LEU A 473 -35.26 10.36 14.06
N PHE A 474 -35.84 11.48 14.51
CA PHE A 474 -35.27 12.82 14.37
C PHE A 474 -34.77 13.38 15.71
N GLU A 475 -33.86 14.35 15.64
CA GLU A 475 -33.41 15.11 16.81
C GLU A 475 -34.58 15.83 17.49
N SER A 476 -34.48 16.02 18.81
CA SER A 476 -35.46 16.80 19.55
C SER A 476 -35.45 18.25 19.06
N ILE A 477 -36.63 18.80 18.81
CA ILE A 477 -36.79 20.19 18.43
C ILE A 477 -37.00 20.98 19.71
N LEU A 478 -35.98 21.76 20.07
CA LEU A 478 -36.06 22.76 21.13
C LEU A 478 -36.87 23.95 20.62
N LEU A 479 -38.03 24.17 21.22
CA LEU A 479 -38.82 25.37 20.97
C LEU A 479 -38.23 26.52 21.79
N PRO A 480 -37.89 27.66 21.20
CA PRO A 480 -37.22 28.72 21.95
C PRO A 480 -38.16 29.43 22.92
N GLU A 481 -37.53 30.11 23.87
CA GLU A 481 -38.17 31.05 24.78
C GLU A 481 -38.72 32.27 24.03
N ARG A 482 -40.03 32.51 24.17
CA ARG A 482 -40.67 33.68 23.56
C ARG A 482 -40.52 34.88 24.50
N ARG A 483 -39.76 35.89 24.07
CA ARG A 483 -39.73 37.20 24.73
C ARG A 483 -40.94 38.04 24.34
N ASN A 484 -41.45 38.77 25.32
CA ASN A 484 -42.77 39.43 25.46
C ASN A 484 -43.29 40.38 24.35
N GLU A 485 -42.72 40.47 23.15
CA GLU A 485 -42.92 41.69 22.32
C GLU A 485 -43.90 41.62 21.14
N GLU A 486 -44.49 40.48 20.74
CA GLU A 486 -45.51 40.51 19.68
C GLU A 486 -46.65 39.52 19.95
N TRP A 487 -47.79 40.04 20.40
CA TRP A 487 -49.05 39.32 20.62
C TRP A 487 -49.80 39.16 19.29
N THR A 488 -49.28 38.34 18.39
CA THR A 488 -49.98 37.91 17.18
C THR A 488 -50.57 36.50 17.36
N ASP A 489 -51.76 36.30 16.79
CA ASP A 489 -52.53 35.06 16.81
C ASP A 489 -51.70 33.89 16.25
N ARG A 490 -51.46 32.89 17.10
CA ARG A 490 -50.94 31.55 16.74
C ARG A 490 -49.61 31.57 15.95
N PRO A 491 -48.48 31.84 16.61
CA PRO A 491 -47.17 31.77 15.94
C PRO A 491 -46.94 30.36 15.38
N ARG A 492 -46.50 30.32 14.12
CA ARG A 492 -46.10 29.10 13.44
C ARG A 492 -44.58 29.02 13.40
N TRP A 493 -44.05 27.99 14.05
CA TRP A 493 -42.63 27.67 14.02
C TRP A 493 -42.34 26.70 12.88
N ASN A 494 -41.29 26.98 12.12
CA ASN A 494 -40.83 26.15 11.02
C ASN A 494 -39.48 25.55 11.38
N ALA A 495 -39.46 24.27 11.77
CA ALA A 495 -38.26 23.58 12.20
C ALA A 495 -37.82 22.55 11.16
N ALA A 496 -36.60 22.68 10.67
CA ALA A 496 -36.01 21.69 9.76
C ALA A 496 -35.72 20.38 10.52
N LEU A 497 -36.15 19.26 9.95
CA LEU A 497 -35.88 17.95 10.52
C LEU A 497 -34.41 17.56 10.32
N LYS A 498 -33.80 17.08 11.40
CA LYS A 498 -32.45 16.51 11.40
C LYS A 498 -32.52 15.09 11.94
N LEU A 499 -31.83 14.15 11.30
CA LEU A 499 -31.75 12.78 11.80
C LEU A 499 -31.02 12.73 13.14
N SER A 500 -31.55 11.92 14.05
CA SER A 500 -30.91 11.65 15.34
C SER A 500 -29.50 11.06 15.13
N SER A 501 -28.62 11.23 16.10
CA SER A 501 -27.28 10.63 16.07
C SER A 501 -27.34 9.12 15.86
N ARG A 502 -28.28 8.45 16.53
CA ARG A 502 -28.52 7.00 16.40
C ARG A 502 -28.90 6.60 14.96
N ALA A 503 -29.85 7.30 14.35
CA ALA A 503 -30.26 7.01 12.97
C ALA A 503 -29.13 7.24 11.96
N ARG A 504 -28.29 8.26 12.19
CA ARG A 504 -27.08 8.51 11.38
C ARG A 504 -26.02 7.42 11.55
N ASP A 505 -25.80 6.94 12.77
CA ASP A 505 -24.87 5.85 13.06
C ASP A 505 -25.33 4.51 12.46
N ASP A 506 -26.64 4.29 12.37
CA ASP A 506 -27.25 3.14 11.69
C ASP A 506 -27.16 3.24 10.16
N GLY A 507 -26.68 4.36 9.61
CA GLY A 507 -26.43 4.58 8.18
C GLY A 507 -27.65 5.09 7.41
N ILE A 508 -28.62 5.69 8.09
CA ILE A 508 -29.82 6.24 7.44
C ILE A 508 -29.49 7.64 6.88
N GLU A 509 -29.86 7.90 5.62
CA GLU A 509 -29.66 9.19 4.94
C GLU A 509 -30.99 9.75 4.42
N LEU A 510 -31.21 11.05 4.59
CA LEU A 510 -32.36 11.75 3.99
C LEU A 510 -32.01 12.23 2.59
N LEU A 511 -32.81 11.85 1.59
CA LEU A 511 -32.65 12.29 0.19
C LEU A 511 -33.43 13.59 -0.11
N GLY A 512 -33.89 14.28 0.94
CA GLY A 512 -34.64 15.53 0.85
C GLY A 512 -34.71 16.23 2.20
N GLN A 513 -35.18 17.47 2.19
CA GLN A 513 -35.46 18.23 3.41
C GLN A 513 -36.96 18.26 3.65
N SER A 514 -37.36 18.09 4.91
CA SER A 514 -38.72 18.35 5.36
C SER A 514 -38.66 19.16 6.63
N ASN A 515 -39.62 20.07 6.75
CA ASN A 515 -39.77 20.88 7.93
C ASN A 515 -41.06 20.54 8.64
N MET A 516 -41.01 20.58 9.96
CA MET A 516 -42.17 20.47 10.83
C MET A 516 -42.73 21.87 11.10
N LEU A 517 -44.00 22.06 10.77
CA LEU A 517 -44.77 23.25 11.12
C LEU A 517 -45.42 23.01 12.49
N ILE A 518 -45.04 23.83 13.46
CA ILE A 518 -45.48 23.70 14.85
C ILE A 518 -46.26 24.97 15.19
N GLU A 519 -47.55 24.83 15.46
CA GLU A 519 -48.38 25.94 15.94
C GLU A 519 -48.38 25.92 17.48
N VAL A 520 -48.07 27.06 18.08
CA VAL A 520 -48.12 27.22 19.53
C VAL A 520 -49.37 28.01 19.87
N VAL A 521 -50.16 27.48 20.80
CA VAL A 521 -51.37 28.11 21.31
C VAL A 521 -51.16 28.53 22.77
N PRO A 522 -51.85 29.57 23.25
CA PRO A 522 -51.74 29.93 24.65
C PRO A 522 -52.24 28.77 25.52
N ALA A 523 -51.45 28.37 26.51
CA ALA A 523 -51.75 27.25 27.40
C ALA A 523 -52.90 27.59 28.32
N MET A 524 -53.75 26.61 28.61
CA MET A 524 -54.78 26.72 29.64
C MET A 524 -54.17 26.32 30.99
N GLU A 525 -54.15 27.25 31.92
CA GLU A 525 -53.59 27.05 33.26
C GLU A 525 -54.68 27.24 34.32
N SER A 526 -54.64 26.42 35.37
CA SER A 526 -55.51 26.58 36.53
C SER A 526 -55.00 27.75 37.37
N VAL A 527 -55.80 28.80 37.50
CA VAL A 527 -55.48 29.98 38.31
C VAL A 527 -55.70 29.68 39.80
N GLY A 528 -56.75 28.92 40.09
CA GLY A 528 -57.16 28.54 41.43
C GLY A 528 -58.67 28.40 41.56
N HIS A 529 -59.12 28.27 42.80
CA HIS A 529 -60.54 28.09 43.11
C HIS A 529 -61.13 29.30 43.83
N VAL A 530 -62.36 29.65 43.46
CA VAL A 530 -63.17 30.66 44.15
C VAL A 530 -64.43 30.00 44.72
N PHE A 531 -64.85 30.46 45.89
CA PHE A 531 -66.13 30.06 46.48
C PHE A 531 -67.13 31.19 46.34
N LEU A 532 -68.24 30.94 45.65
CA LEU A 532 -69.32 31.92 45.46
C LEU A 532 -70.52 31.53 46.31
N ASP A 533 -71.12 32.52 46.97
CA ASP A 533 -72.42 32.37 47.62
C ASP A 533 -73.51 32.30 46.55
N VAL A 534 -74.42 31.32 46.68
CA VAL A 534 -75.46 31.10 45.67
C VAL A 534 -76.70 31.93 46.00
N ALA A 535 -77.14 32.78 45.08
CA ALA A 535 -78.39 33.51 45.19
C ALA A 535 -79.56 32.73 44.58
N VAL A 536 -80.76 32.86 45.14
CA VAL A 536 -81.99 32.40 44.49
C VAL A 536 -82.58 33.59 43.75
N VAL A 537 -82.83 33.44 42.45
CA VAL A 537 -83.36 34.53 41.61
C VAL A 537 -84.52 34.04 40.75
N SER A 538 -85.42 34.96 40.42
CA SER A 538 -86.45 34.75 39.40
C SER A 538 -86.07 35.60 38.20
N LEU A 539 -85.84 34.95 37.06
CA LEU A 539 -85.56 35.64 35.79
C LEU A 539 -86.84 35.99 35.02
N ASP A 540 -88.01 35.54 35.49
CA ASP A 540 -89.31 35.94 34.96
C ASP A 540 -89.77 37.26 35.61
N PRO A 541 -89.81 38.38 34.85
CA PRO A 541 -90.19 39.69 35.38
C PRO A 541 -91.65 39.76 35.85
N THR A 542 -92.48 38.78 35.49
CA THR A 542 -93.89 38.71 35.93
C THR A 542 -94.04 38.12 37.34
N LYS A 543 -92.96 37.56 37.91
CA LYS A 543 -92.97 36.87 39.21
C LYS A 543 -91.76 37.23 40.08
N PRO A 544 -91.69 38.46 40.59
CA PRO A 544 -90.54 38.94 41.37
C PRO A 544 -90.45 38.33 42.78
N ASP A 545 -91.56 37.88 43.36
CA ASP A 545 -91.64 37.40 44.76
C ASP A 545 -91.35 35.90 44.91
N GLU A 546 -91.21 35.15 43.80
CA GLU A 546 -90.92 33.71 43.83
C GLU A 546 -89.64 33.32 44.59
N PRO A 547 -88.53 34.09 44.56
CA PRO A 547 -87.33 33.77 45.33
C PRO A 547 -87.54 33.80 46.84
N ASP A 548 -88.46 34.62 47.35
CA ASP A 548 -88.71 34.75 48.80
C ASP A 548 -89.36 33.50 49.40
N LEU A 549 -90.01 32.70 48.55
CA LEU A 549 -90.62 31.41 48.90
C LEU A 549 -89.59 30.32 49.21
N TRP A 550 -88.31 30.54 48.90
CA TRP A 550 -87.23 29.57 49.11
C TRP A 550 -86.30 30.00 50.24
N GLU A 551 -85.77 29.03 50.99
CA GLU A 551 -84.70 29.28 51.95
C GLU A 551 -83.41 29.66 51.22
N ALA A 552 -82.71 30.68 51.72
CA ALA A 552 -81.42 31.06 51.18
C ALA A 552 -80.44 29.89 51.32
N PRO A 553 -79.83 29.39 50.23
CA PRO A 553 -78.94 28.25 50.31
C PRO A 553 -77.68 28.63 51.08
N ASN A 554 -77.46 28.01 52.24
CA ASN A 554 -76.25 28.22 53.04
C ASN A 554 -75.04 27.41 52.51
N LYS A 555 -74.94 27.29 51.18
CA LYS A 555 -73.90 26.51 50.50
C LYS A 555 -73.15 27.42 49.54
N LYS A 556 -71.82 27.36 49.61
CA LYS A 556 -70.94 27.98 48.64
C LYS A 556 -70.64 26.99 47.53
N VAL A 557 -70.60 27.46 46.28
CA VAL A 557 -70.18 26.65 45.14
C VAL A 557 -68.73 26.94 44.85
N ARG A 558 -67.94 25.87 44.73
CA ARG A 558 -66.55 25.96 44.31
C ARG A 558 -66.48 26.01 42.80
N ILE A 559 -65.74 26.99 42.30
CA ILE A 559 -65.52 27.18 40.87
C ILE A 559 -64.01 27.15 40.63
N GLU A 560 -63.59 26.43 39.59
CA GLU A 560 -62.21 26.48 39.12
C GLU A 560 -62.11 27.58 38.07
N VAL A 561 -61.21 28.52 38.30
CA VAL A 561 -60.87 29.56 37.34
C VAL A 561 -59.67 29.07 36.55
N ARG A 562 -59.81 28.96 35.24
CA ARG A 562 -58.72 28.69 34.31
C ARG A 562 -58.50 29.90 33.43
N ALA A 563 -57.25 30.23 33.17
CA ALA A 563 -56.90 31.33 32.29
C ALA A 563 -55.92 30.84 31.22
N ARG A 564 -56.01 31.45 30.04
CA ARG A 564 -55.30 31.07 28.84
C ARG A 564 -54.22 32.10 28.52
N GLY A 565 -52.95 31.71 28.51
CA GLY A 565 -51.88 32.54 27.93
C GLY A 565 -51.38 33.73 28.74
N ILE A 566 -51.75 33.85 30.01
CA ILE A 566 -51.55 35.07 30.79
C ILE A 566 -50.36 34.99 31.76
N PHE A 567 -50.08 33.79 32.28
CA PHE A 567 -48.99 33.58 33.23
C PHE A 567 -47.70 33.28 32.49
N THR A 568 -46.61 33.87 32.97
CA THR A 568 -45.31 33.88 32.28
C THR A 568 -44.25 33.00 32.96
N GLY A 569 -44.61 32.35 34.07
CA GLY A 569 -43.79 31.38 34.78
C GLY A 569 -42.88 31.98 35.86
N SER A 570 -42.99 33.29 36.15
CA SER A 570 -42.28 33.90 37.27
C SER A 570 -43.21 34.00 38.47
N ASP A 571 -42.92 33.24 39.53
CA ASP A 571 -43.80 33.11 40.69
C ASP A 571 -44.04 34.44 41.42
N GLU A 572 -43.12 35.40 41.32
CA GLU A 572 -43.19 36.71 41.99
C GLU A 572 -44.17 37.68 41.29
N GLU A 573 -44.17 37.75 39.96
CA GLU A 573 -45.13 38.59 39.20
C GLU A 573 -46.48 37.89 39.00
N ASP A 574 -46.46 36.59 38.71
CA ASP A 574 -47.68 35.82 38.44
C ASP A 574 -48.49 35.58 39.74
N GLY A 575 -47.84 35.53 40.91
CA GLY A 575 -48.53 35.36 42.20
C GLY A 575 -49.50 36.51 42.52
N GLY A 576 -49.06 37.76 42.30
CA GLY A 576 -49.90 38.94 42.47
C GLY A 576 -51.06 38.97 41.46
N LEU A 577 -50.77 38.56 40.22
CA LEU A 577 -51.75 38.48 39.14
C LEU A 577 -52.83 37.42 39.39
N ARG A 578 -52.44 36.21 39.81
CA ARG A 578 -53.36 35.12 40.17
C ARG A 578 -54.30 35.56 41.29
N LEU A 579 -53.76 36.20 42.33
CA LEU A 579 -54.56 36.70 43.46
C LEU A 579 -55.54 37.79 43.01
N ALA A 580 -55.06 38.80 42.28
CA ALA A 580 -55.92 39.90 41.79
C ALA A 580 -57.04 39.40 40.87
N LEU A 581 -56.76 38.41 40.01
CA LEU A 581 -57.76 37.80 39.14
C LEU A 581 -58.82 37.00 39.94
N LEU A 582 -58.39 36.19 40.91
CA LEU A 582 -59.30 35.44 41.77
C LEU A 582 -60.17 36.37 42.62
N GLU A 583 -59.63 37.47 43.14
CA GLU A 583 -60.39 38.47 43.89
C GLU A 583 -61.38 39.23 43.01
N ALA A 584 -60.97 39.67 41.82
CA ALA A 584 -61.86 40.34 40.87
C ALA A 584 -63.03 39.42 40.46
N ILE A 585 -62.76 38.12 40.22
CA ILE A 585 -63.80 37.14 39.91
C ILE A 585 -64.69 36.90 41.14
N ARG A 586 -64.13 36.76 42.34
CA ARG A 586 -64.92 36.59 43.58
C ARG A 586 -65.91 37.73 43.81
N GLU A 587 -65.51 38.96 43.53
CA GLU A 587 -66.36 40.14 43.77
C GLU A 587 -67.37 40.42 42.65
N SER A 588 -67.14 39.90 41.45
CA SER A 588 -67.94 40.23 40.27
C SER A 588 -68.78 39.07 39.74
N ALA A 589 -68.38 37.82 39.98
CA ALA A 589 -69.14 36.65 39.57
C ALA A 589 -70.29 36.38 40.55
N HIS A 590 -71.47 36.16 40.00
CA HIS A 590 -72.64 35.77 40.79
C HIS A 590 -73.06 34.36 40.41
N ALA A 591 -73.07 33.47 41.40
CA ALA A 591 -73.69 32.16 41.29
C ALA A 591 -75.17 32.30 41.67
N PHE A 592 -76.06 31.81 40.82
CA PHE A 592 -77.48 31.82 41.13
C PHE A 592 -78.21 30.58 40.64
N VAL A 593 -79.35 30.33 41.27
CA VAL A 593 -80.34 29.35 40.85
C VAL A 593 -81.57 30.10 40.36
N ASN A 594 -81.99 29.82 39.12
CA ASN A 594 -83.25 30.34 38.59
C ASN A 594 -84.40 29.43 39.03
N VAL A 595 -85.38 29.98 39.74
CA VAL A 595 -86.56 29.22 40.21
C VAL A 595 -87.82 29.45 39.38
N SER A 596 -87.81 30.37 38.40
CA SER A 596 -89.01 30.81 37.67
C SER A 596 -89.77 29.72 36.92
N ASP A 597 -89.06 28.67 36.49
CA ASP A 597 -89.60 27.58 35.65
C ASP A 597 -89.86 26.29 36.45
N HIS A 598 -89.67 26.30 37.77
CA HIS A 598 -89.66 25.09 38.59
C HIS A 598 -90.84 25.05 39.59
N LYS A 599 -91.51 23.89 39.68
CA LYS A 599 -92.57 23.66 40.67
C LYS A 599 -91.98 23.63 42.09
N LEU A 600 -92.76 24.01 43.10
CA LEU A 600 -92.42 23.96 44.55
C LEU A 600 -92.06 22.55 45.10
N GLU A 601 -91.98 21.53 44.23
CA GLU A 601 -91.57 20.16 44.53
C GLU A 601 -90.16 19.82 44.00
N ALA A 602 -89.58 20.65 43.13
CA ALA A 602 -88.24 20.45 42.59
C ALA A 602 -87.22 20.59 43.72
N THR A 603 -86.44 19.53 43.96
CA THR A 603 -85.46 19.51 45.05
C THR A 603 -84.10 19.95 44.59
N GLU A 604 -83.66 19.64 43.36
CA GLU A 604 -82.31 19.90 42.90
C GLU A 604 -82.30 20.87 41.71
N PHE A 605 -81.47 21.90 41.80
CA PHE A 605 -81.38 22.97 40.81
C PHE A 605 -79.97 23.09 40.25
N PRO A 606 -79.80 23.31 38.93
CA PRO A 606 -78.50 23.60 38.35
C PRO A 606 -78.06 25.01 38.76
N VAL A 607 -76.85 25.11 39.31
CA VAL A 607 -76.22 26.40 39.60
C VAL A 607 -75.72 27.00 38.30
N LYS A 608 -76.17 28.21 37.99
CA LYS A 608 -75.66 29.02 36.88
C LYS A 608 -74.70 30.06 37.43
N ILE A 609 -73.64 30.34 36.68
CA ILE A 609 -72.70 31.42 36.99
C ILE A 609 -72.84 32.47 35.91
N GLN A 610 -73.01 33.71 36.34
CA GLN A 610 -72.93 34.86 35.46
C GLN A 610 -71.68 35.67 35.81
N LEU A 611 -70.82 35.80 34.81
CA LEU A 611 -69.76 36.78 34.77
C LEU A 611 -70.28 38.05 34.09
N PRO A 612 -70.02 39.24 34.64
CA PRO A 612 -70.29 40.48 33.93
C PRO A 612 -69.33 40.64 32.72
N MET A 613 -69.70 41.52 31.79
CA MET A 613 -68.86 41.86 30.62
C MET A 613 -67.43 42.22 31.06
N PRO A 614 -66.40 41.89 30.26
CA PRO A 614 -64.99 42.02 30.64
C PRO A 614 -64.62 43.41 31.14
N ASP A 615 -65.16 44.47 30.53
CA ASP A 615 -64.91 45.86 30.92
C ASP A 615 -65.31 46.18 32.37
N ALA A 616 -66.30 45.47 32.93
CA ALA A 616 -66.82 45.76 34.27
C ALA A 616 -65.92 45.25 35.40
N TRP A 617 -65.20 44.15 35.19
CA TRP A 617 -64.30 43.57 36.19
C TRP A 617 -62.83 43.87 35.92
N LEU A 618 -62.43 44.11 34.66
CA LEU A 618 -61.06 44.53 34.31
C LEU A 618 -60.65 45.86 34.96
N VAL A 619 -61.60 46.76 35.25
CA VAL A 619 -61.34 48.03 35.98
C VAL A 619 -60.88 47.80 37.42
N ARG A 620 -61.16 46.62 38.00
CA ARG A 620 -60.82 46.29 39.38
C ARG A 620 -59.46 45.62 39.53
N VAL A 621 -58.80 45.31 38.42
CA VAL A 621 -57.45 44.75 38.37
C VAL A 621 -56.45 45.91 38.20
N PRO A 622 -55.23 45.87 38.77
CA PRO A 622 -54.25 46.94 38.61
C PRO A 622 -54.06 47.41 37.15
N ALA A 623 -53.82 48.70 36.93
CA ALA A 623 -53.83 49.31 35.59
C ALA A 623 -52.89 48.60 34.60
N GLU A 624 -51.67 48.28 35.03
CA GLU A 624 -50.66 47.53 34.27
C GLU A 624 -51.16 46.13 33.84
N THR A 625 -51.94 45.48 34.70
CA THR A 625 -52.55 44.19 34.40
C THR A 625 -53.74 44.32 33.46
N SER A 626 -54.57 45.34 33.66
CA SER A 626 -55.75 45.59 32.81
C SER A 626 -55.36 45.86 31.35
N GLU A 627 -54.23 46.54 31.13
CA GLU A 627 -53.68 46.79 29.78
C GLU A 627 -53.19 45.50 29.11
N ARG A 628 -52.63 44.55 29.86
CA ARG A 628 -52.23 43.22 29.36
C ARG A 628 -53.43 42.34 28.99
N LEU A 629 -54.56 42.49 29.68
CA LEU A 629 -55.74 41.63 29.52
C LEU A 629 -56.78 42.15 28.51
N ARG A 630 -56.87 43.48 28.31
CA ARG A 630 -57.81 44.10 27.35
C ARG A 630 -57.76 43.52 25.92
N PRO A 631 -56.59 43.19 25.33
CA PRO A 631 -56.53 42.64 23.98
C PRO A 631 -57.13 41.23 23.84
N LEU A 632 -57.24 40.49 24.95
CA LEU A 632 -57.61 39.06 24.94
C LEU A 632 -59.13 38.81 25.06
N GLY A 633 -59.95 39.85 25.33
CA GLY A 633 -61.41 39.75 25.39
C GLY A 633 -61.95 38.85 26.52
N THR A 634 -63.02 38.08 26.31
CA THR A 634 -63.47 37.03 27.27
C THR A 634 -62.89 35.65 26.95
N SER A 635 -62.24 35.49 25.80
CA SER A 635 -61.81 34.21 25.26
C SER A 635 -60.59 33.61 25.96
N PHE A 636 -59.99 34.35 26.91
CA PHE A 636 -58.88 33.89 27.72
C PHE A 636 -59.29 33.25 29.04
N LEU A 637 -60.54 33.42 29.51
CA LEU A 637 -60.97 32.94 30.81
C LEU A 637 -61.99 31.81 30.62
N ASP A 638 -61.72 30.66 31.23
CA ASP A 638 -62.64 29.52 31.27
C ASP A 638 -63.00 29.23 32.72
N ILE A 639 -64.30 29.19 33.04
CA ILE A 639 -64.79 28.88 34.39
C ILE A 639 -65.42 27.52 34.36
N VAL A 640 -64.79 26.58 35.05
CA VAL A 640 -65.30 25.22 35.21
C VAL A 640 -66.00 25.15 36.55
N VAL A 641 -67.31 24.90 36.53
CA VAL A 641 -68.11 24.67 37.73
C VAL A 641 -67.95 23.22 38.13
N GLU A 642 -67.58 22.94 39.38
CA GLU A 642 -67.62 21.57 39.88
C GLU A 642 -69.06 21.05 39.80
N PRO A 643 -69.31 19.88 39.19
CA PRO A 643 -70.66 19.36 39.03
C PRO A 643 -71.28 19.08 40.39
N GLY A 644 -72.31 19.86 40.74
CA GLY A 644 -73.11 19.68 41.95
C GLY A 644 -74.41 20.45 41.84
N GLY A 645 -75.54 19.72 41.80
CA GLY A 645 -76.85 20.34 41.92
C GLY A 645 -77.05 20.88 43.34
N LEU A 646 -77.73 22.02 43.43
CA LEU A 646 -78.04 22.63 44.72
C LEU A 646 -79.44 22.22 45.14
N THR A 647 -79.56 21.61 46.32
CA THR A 647 -80.87 21.29 46.88
C THR A 647 -81.48 22.49 47.59
N LEU A 648 -82.62 23.01 47.11
CA LEU A 648 -83.35 24.11 47.76
C LEU A 648 -84.56 23.56 48.53
N ARG A 649 -84.93 24.25 49.62
CA ARG A 649 -86.14 23.96 50.41
C ARG A 649 -87.08 25.17 50.39
N PRO A 650 -88.39 24.98 50.20
CA PRO A 650 -89.34 26.07 50.37
C PRO A 650 -89.39 26.50 51.84
N LYS A 651 -89.48 27.81 52.10
CA LYS A 651 -89.74 28.32 53.45
C LYS A 651 -91.13 27.85 53.85
N SER A 652 -91.23 27.11 54.94
CA SER A 652 -92.52 26.79 55.55
C SER A 652 -93.21 28.09 55.98
N GLU A 653 -94.50 28.22 55.67
CA GLU A 653 -95.33 29.36 56.09
C GLU A 653 -95.15 29.67 57.58
N PRO A 654 -95.13 30.94 58.00
CA PRO A 654 -95.20 31.26 59.42
C PRO A 654 -96.51 30.67 59.95
N LYS A 655 -96.39 29.73 60.90
CA LYS A 655 -97.52 29.22 61.69
C LYS A 655 -98.30 30.43 62.22
N THR A 656 -99.50 30.67 61.70
CA THR A 656 -100.52 31.49 62.36
C THR A 656 -100.70 30.92 63.75
N ASN A 657 -100.22 31.67 64.75
CA ASN A 657 -100.44 31.37 66.15
C ASN A 657 -101.94 31.51 66.43
N GLU A 658 -102.48 30.48 67.07
CA GLU A 658 -103.86 30.30 67.48
C GLU A 658 -104.37 31.47 68.34
N ASP A 659 -105.64 31.84 68.18
CA ASP A 659 -106.40 32.54 69.20
C ASP A 659 -107.46 31.57 69.77
N PRO A 660 -107.44 31.23 71.08
CA PRO A 660 -108.36 30.28 71.68
C PRO A 660 -109.59 30.98 72.29
N GLY A 661 -110.78 30.49 71.94
CA GLY A 661 -111.90 30.31 72.88
C GLY A 661 -112.80 31.50 73.25
N ASP A 662 -114.02 31.42 72.71
CA ASP A 662 -115.29 31.23 73.45
C ASP A 662 -116.21 32.42 73.81
N GLY A 663 -117.52 32.18 73.58
CA GLY A 663 -118.62 32.66 74.43
C GLY A 663 -119.42 33.91 74.01
N GLY A 664 -120.52 33.70 73.28
CA GLY A 664 -121.60 34.68 73.06
C GLY A 664 -122.78 34.13 72.28
#